data_AF-W6MUH7-F1
#
_entry.id   AF-W6MUH7-F1
#
_cell.length_a   1.000
_cell.length_b   1.000
_cell.length_c   1.000
_cell.angle_alpha   90.00
_cell.angle_beta   90.00
_cell.angle_gamma   90.00
#
_symmetry.space_group_name_H-M   'P 1'
#
loop_
_entity.id
_entity.type
_entity.pdbx_description
1 polymer ?
#
loop_
_entity_poly.entity_id
_entity_poly.type
_entity_poly.pdbx_seq_one_letter_code
_entity_poly.pdbx_strand_id
1 'polypeptide(L)'
;MKLNSGLRLLGLHPGILLAGNGRLSIRSANGTLAPRLAARRFLHQDGIIEEEDVGEDEGVESTGVIQKKNEETLLFFDKLLPVRTSNWDLRQYFVRLFTATSEESLKKRTLELACGKDGVLSDLEMTSFTLINRDGGAFVKFRVPEQYTLAEFNKKITSNVASLSGNGLLHMLTHNRCFPVKGIPWIEDLRRFATSKIKVSFNGPQLTQENMYLLFRRYGIIEDIQPPAPDSKEVPLSAYVTFRQTRSAITARHCVTGLTVDGTTIHIQYEPRKERASLSSYISGHPRIAIPVIIGILATVAVLIFDPIRNFFIREKISQKYSLSKNGWTKPLFDLFQSTTNSMKSLIWQPLATQGANEVSITGLWSERLEKAKQMKIWLEENVDTFIVLQGPRGSGKKSMIDQHVLNGRPNTLVIDCEKLIKPRSEGKFLKTFAQEIGYFPIFSWLNSVSSFVDLAVQGMTGQKSGLSESKESQVKNILNVAANAVRDIALEDYGKLDCGGDDANHPLVKEDDYLRQNPNVKPVIVIDRFQSSRRSHDPNSFIYREISEWAANLISMNVAHVIFITDDVGSLQTLSDALPSQVFKRCVLADASESSAIQYVSNQIGGDVTTSYEKDLTEAIAPFGGRMLDLQMFVRRLKSGEQPKEALAGMVDQTAEQLSQVFTAKKDSYVWNSSQAWFLIKILASEKSIPWDKIALHPLFKANPYEILNSMEKDELISIVRETGLVKEIKPAKPIYRESFKSMVENKRVFSNLETDYLTSLINAETSKIAKFEAELEKFKDVEPKLFKKRLQYLGDKIEASTTIIQNCEGQIKALSK
;
A
#
# COMPACT_ATOMS: atom_id res chain seq x y z
N MET A 1 2.94 -52.26 -21.75
CA MET A 1 4.39 -52.17 -22.03
C MET A 1 5.12 -51.90 -20.71
N LYS A 2 6.04 -52.81 -20.35
CA LYS A 2 7.02 -52.79 -19.24
C LYS A 2 7.91 -51.51 -19.32
N LEU A 3 8.63 -50.95 -18.32
CA LEU A 3 9.27 -51.40 -17.06
C LEU A 3 9.68 -50.16 -16.19
N ASN A 4 9.61 -50.29 -14.84
CA ASN A 4 10.50 -49.90 -13.70
C ASN A 4 11.67 -48.89 -13.88
N SER A 5 12.20 -48.12 -12.89
CA SER A 5 12.36 -48.20 -11.41
C SER A 5 13.07 -46.89 -10.94
N GLY A 6 13.09 -46.43 -9.69
CA GLY A 6 12.72 -47.07 -8.43
C GLY A 6 12.68 -46.08 -7.25
N LEU A 7 11.94 -46.51 -6.23
CA LEU A 7 11.65 -45.86 -4.96
C LEU A 7 12.00 -46.90 -3.85
N ARG A 8 12.71 -46.50 -2.79
CA ARG A 8 12.81 -47.23 -1.50
C ARG A 8 12.89 -46.18 -0.39
N LEU A 9 11.85 -45.96 0.42
CA LEU A 9 11.40 -46.69 1.63
C LEU A 9 12.39 -46.65 2.81
N LEU A 10 11.98 -46.00 3.92
CA LEU A 10 11.58 -46.66 5.19
C LEU A 10 11.19 -45.63 6.28
N GLY A 11 10.01 -45.82 6.90
CA GLY A 11 9.65 -45.30 8.24
C GLY A 11 10.37 -46.08 9.34
N LEU A 12 10.17 -45.96 10.66
CA LEU A 12 9.15 -45.38 11.55
C LEU A 12 9.82 -45.22 12.94
N HIS A 13 9.30 -44.30 13.75
CA HIS A 13 9.35 -44.05 15.23
C HIS A 13 9.80 -45.15 16.24
N PRO A 14 9.91 -44.91 17.58
CA PRO A 14 9.81 -43.66 18.40
C PRO A 14 10.81 -43.51 19.60
N GLY A 15 10.82 -42.32 20.21
CA GLY A 15 10.77 -42.08 21.68
C GLY A 15 12.01 -42.35 22.56
N ILE A 16 12.39 -41.36 23.40
CA ILE A 16 12.87 -41.56 24.79
C ILE A 16 12.73 -40.22 25.56
N LEU A 17 12.11 -40.34 26.72
CA LEU A 17 11.98 -39.37 27.81
C LEU A 17 12.79 -39.92 29.01
N LEU A 18 13.24 -39.02 29.90
CA LEU A 18 13.62 -39.21 31.31
C LEU A 18 15.10 -39.41 31.71
N ALA A 19 15.57 -38.38 32.43
CA ALA A 19 16.13 -38.39 33.80
C ALA A 19 17.58 -38.85 34.07
N GLY A 20 18.27 -38.05 34.90
CA GLY A 20 18.95 -38.58 36.09
C GLY A 20 20.44 -38.28 36.27
N ASN A 21 20.72 -37.47 37.31
CA ASN A 21 22.00 -37.18 37.98
C ASN A 21 23.03 -38.32 38.09
N GLY A 22 24.31 -37.94 38.08
CA GLY A 22 25.39 -38.76 38.66
C GLY A 22 26.77 -38.07 38.69
N ARG A 23 27.18 -37.57 39.86
CA ARG A 23 28.57 -37.21 40.20
C ARG A 23 29.43 -38.47 40.23
N LEU A 24 30.70 -38.38 39.79
CA LEU A 24 31.81 -39.17 40.33
C LEU A 24 33.12 -38.39 40.23
N SER A 25 33.81 -38.28 41.35
CA SER A 25 35.13 -37.66 41.51
C SER A 25 36.23 -38.72 41.51
N ILE A 26 37.42 -38.45 40.97
CA ILE A 26 38.67 -39.08 41.43
C ILE A 26 39.81 -38.04 41.46
N ARG A 27 40.57 -38.11 42.55
CA ARG A 27 41.68 -37.28 43.03
C ARG A 27 43.00 -37.43 42.23
N SER A 28 43.75 -36.33 42.18
CA SER A 28 45.20 -36.14 42.42
C SER A 28 46.17 -37.32 42.26
N ALA A 29 47.19 -37.11 41.43
CA ALA A 29 48.57 -37.57 41.69
C ALA A 29 49.59 -36.53 41.18
N ASN A 30 50.42 -36.03 42.09
CA ASN A 30 51.61 -35.24 41.81
C ASN A 30 52.72 -36.14 41.22
N GLY A 31 53.38 -35.68 40.18
CA GLY A 31 54.60 -36.29 39.65
C GLY A 31 55.51 -35.22 39.03
N THR A 32 56.55 -34.84 39.77
CA THR A 32 57.67 -34.02 39.32
C THR A 32 58.47 -34.72 38.22
N LEU A 33 58.58 -34.12 37.04
CA LEU A 33 59.55 -34.49 36.00
C LEU A 33 60.27 -33.23 35.49
N ALA A 34 61.60 -33.31 35.51
CA ALA A 34 62.55 -32.26 35.16
C ALA A 34 62.37 -31.70 33.73
N PRO A 35 62.80 -30.45 33.45
CA PRO A 35 62.70 -29.91 32.11
C PRO A 35 63.75 -30.58 31.22
N ARG A 36 63.29 -31.39 30.27
CA ARG A 36 64.08 -31.67 29.06
C ARG A 36 64.25 -30.34 28.32
N LEU A 37 65.49 -29.87 28.21
CA LEU A 37 65.91 -28.83 27.27
C LEU A 37 65.55 -29.31 25.86
N ALA A 38 64.34 -28.99 25.41
CA ALA A 38 63.96 -29.07 24.02
C ALA A 38 64.67 -27.91 23.31
N ALA A 39 65.87 -28.18 22.78
CA ALA A 39 66.48 -27.32 21.78
C ALA A 39 65.50 -27.18 20.62
N ARG A 40 64.76 -26.08 20.59
CA ARG A 40 63.80 -25.77 19.52
C ARG A 40 64.61 -25.42 18.28
N ARG A 41 64.68 -26.35 17.31
CA ARG A 41 65.03 -26.01 15.93
C ARG A 41 63.96 -25.07 15.40
N PHE A 42 64.32 -23.81 15.20
CA PHE A 42 63.53 -22.90 14.39
C PHE A 42 63.77 -23.26 12.92
N LEU A 43 62.70 -23.41 12.14
CA LEU A 43 62.82 -23.47 10.69
C LEU A 43 63.42 -22.12 10.24
N HIS A 44 64.68 -22.16 9.80
CA HIS A 44 65.31 -21.00 9.17
C HIS A 44 64.60 -20.76 7.84
N GLN A 45 64.33 -19.50 7.52
CA GLN A 45 63.75 -19.10 6.24
C GLN A 45 64.64 -19.55 5.06
N ASP A 46 65.94 -19.71 5.32
CA ASP A 46 66.94 -20.28 4.41
C ASP A 46 66.65 -21.76 4.08
N GLY A 47 66.02 -22.53 4.99
CA GLY A 47 65.68 -23.94 4.75
C GLY A 47 64.46 -24.15 3.86
N ILE A 48 63.61 -23.13 3.68
CA ILE A 48 62.51 -23.14 2.70
C ILE A 48 63.04 -22.72 1.32
N ILE A 49 64.13 -21.92 1.29
CA ILE A 49 64.80 -21.48 0.06
C ILE A 49 65.72 -22.59 -0.49
N GLU A 50 66.33 -23.41 0.38
CA GLU A 50 67.10 -24.60 -0.04
C GLU A 50 66.22 -25.76 -0.58
N GLU A 51 64.90 -25.73 -0.38
CA GLU A 51 63.94 -26.70 -0.93
C GLU A 51 63.42 -26.31 -2.35
N GLU A 52 63.97 -25.26 -2.98
CA GLU A 52 63.61 -24.75 -4.34
C GLU A 52 63.74 -25.80 -5.47
N ASP A 53 64.42 -26.93 -5.23
CA ASP A 53 64.71 -27.98 -6.24
C ASP A 53 63.63 -29.09 -6.33
N VAL A 54 62.52 -28.99 -5.58
CA VAL A 54 61.49 -30.05 -5.50
C VAL A 54 60.26 -29.77 -6.39
N GLY A 55 60.42 -29.10 -7.54
CA GLY A 55 59.46 -29.15 -8.66
C GLY A 55 57.98 -28.78 -8.39
N GLU A 56 57.66 -28.08 -7.29
CA GLU A 56 56.32 -27.56 -7.01
C GLU A 56 56.10 -26.23 -7.75
N ASP A 57 54.88 -25.98 -8.25
CA ASP A 57 54.50 -24.70 -8.87
C ASP A 57 54.40 -23.60 -7.78
N GLU A 58 55.55 -22.99 -7.46
CA GLU A 58 55.70 -21.92 -6.47
C GLU A 58 55.26 -20.54 -7.02
N GLY A 59 53.96 -20.44 -7.33
CA GLY A 59 53.32 -19.17 -7.64
C GLY A 59 53.05 -18.33 -6.38
N VAL A 60 52.93 -17.01 -6.55
CA VAL A 60 52.47 -16.10 -5.49
C VAL A 60 51.10 -16.51 -4.93
N GLU A 61 50.31 -17.25 -5.71
CA GLU A 61 49.00 -17.78 -5.32
C GLU A 61 49.07 -18.99 -4.37
N SER A 62 50.17 -19.76 -4.35
CA SER A 62 50.31 -20.97 -3.52
C SER A 62 51.03 -20.69 -2.20
N THR A 63 52.13 -19.93 -2.22
CA THR A 63 52.97 -19.69 -1.02
C THR A 63 52.74 -18.31 -0.39
N GLY A 64 52.17 -17.35 -1.14
CA GLY A 64 51.98 -15.96 -0.70
C GLY A 64 53.29 -15.17 -0.55
N VAL A 65 54.44 -15.76 -0.85
CA VAL A 65 55.76 -15.12 -0.76
C VAL A 65 56.18 -14.63 -2.14
N ILE A 66 56.70 -13.39 -2.22
CA ILE A 66 57.23 -12.85 -3.48
C ILE A 66 58.75 -12.90 -3.46
N GLN A 67 59.32 -13.94 -4.04
CA GLN A 67 60.77 -14.06 -4.25
C GLN A 67 61.21 -13.22 -5.46
N LYS A 68 62.51 -12.84 -5.51
CA LYS A 68 63.11 -12.06 -6.60
C LYS A 68 64.29 -12.83 -7.19
N LYS A 69 64.40 -12.88 -8.52
CA LYS A 69 65.62 -13.37 -9.20
C LYS A 69 66.71 -12.29 -9.21
N ASN A 70 67.96 -12.68 -9.41
CA ASN A 70 69.11 -11.75 -9.38
C ASN A 70 69.02 -10.61 -10.42
N GLU A 71 68.30 -10.81 -11.53
CA GLU A 71 68.09 -9.83 -12.61
C GLU A 71 66.79 -9.01 -12.47
N GLU A 72 66.02 -9.23 -11.39
CA GLU A 72 64.72 -8.60 -11.18
C GLU A 72 64.74 -7.63 -10.01
N THR A 73 63.93 -6.57 -10.11
CA THR A 73 63.67 -5.67 -8.99
C THR A 73 62.19 -5.67 -8.59
N LEU A 74 61.93 -5.57 -7.29
CA LEU A 74 60.60 -5.61 -6.71
C LEU A 74 60.22 -4.23 -6.14
N LEU A 75 59.16 -3.64 -6.69
CA LEU A 75 58.65 -2.34 -6.30
C LEU A 75 57.20 -2.45 -5.80
N PHE A 76 56.87 -1.67 -4.77
CA PHE A 76 55.51 -1.54 -4.26
C PHE A 76 54.90 -0.20 -4.69
N PHE A 77 53.81 -0.26 -5.44
CA PHE A 77 53.04 0.90 -5.88
C PHE A 77 51.86 1.12 -4.92
N ASP A 78 51.87 2.25 -4.21
CA ASP A 78 50.80 2.67 -3.31
C ASP A 78 49.76 3.56 -4.03
N LYS A 79 48.53 3.53 -3.51
CA LYS A 79 47.34 4.30 -3.95
C LYS A 79 46.76 3.97 -5.32
N LEU A 80 46.92 2.74 -5.80
CA LEU A 80 46.22 2.27 -7.00
C LEU A 80 44.70 2.15 -6.76
N LEU A 81 44.30 1.75 -5.55
CA LEU A 81 42.91 1.59 -5.12
C LEU A 81 42.68 2.19 -3.72
N PRO A 82 41.42 2.52 -3.35
CA PRO A 82 41.10 2.93 -1.99
C PRO A 82 41.32 1.78 -0.98
N VAL A 83 42.00 2.09 0.13
CA VAL A 83 42.23 1.16 1.25
C VAL A 83 40.91 0.74 1.87
N ARG A 84 40.77 -0.55 2.15
CA ARG A 84 39.63 -1.10 2.87
C ARG A 84 39.81 -0.95 4.36
N THR A 85 38.94 -0.17 5.01
CA THR A 85 38.99 0.01 6.47
C THR A 85 37.97 -0.86 7.22
N SER A 86 36.99 -1.45 6.53
CA SER A 86 35.96 -2.31 7.13
C SER A 86 35.38 -3.31 6.11
N ASN A 87 34.59 -4.27 6.58
CA ASN A 87 33.83 -5.19 5.74
C ASN A 87 32.84 -4.46 4.83
N TRP A 88 32.24 -3.36 5.32
CA TRP A 88 31.16 -2.61 4.64
C TRP A 88 31.63 -1.26 4.09
N ASP A 89 32.86 -1.19 3.57
CA ASP A 89 33.40 0.04 3.04
C ASP A 89 32.80 0.39 1.67
N LEU A 90 31.77 1.25 1.68
CA LEU A 90 31.04 1.68 0.48
C LEU A 90 31.95 2.30 -0.59
N ARG A 91 33.11 2.85 -0.20
CA ARG A 91 34.07 3.45 -1.14
C ARG A 91 34.57 2.45 -2.17
N GLN A 92 34.72 1.16 -1.81
CA GLN A 92 35.13 0.13 -2.77
C GLN A 92 34.03 -0.20 -3.79
N TYR A 93 32.76 -0.13 -3.40
CA TYR A 93 31.63 -0.34 -4.30
C TYR A 93 31.46 0.83 -5.27
N PHE A 94 31.53 2.07 -4.76
CA PHE A 94 31.41 3.27 -5.60
C PHE A 94 32.56 3.40 -6.62
N VAL A 95 33.81 3.13 -6.23
CA VAL A 95 34.96 3.25 -7.16
C VAL A 95 34.87 2.24 -8.31
N ARG A 96 34.33 1.04 -8.08
CA ARG A 96 34.08 0.05 -9.15
C ARG A 96 33.02 0.50 -10.17
N LEU A 97 32.08 1.35 -9.78
CA LEU A 97 31.04 1.91 -10.67
C LEU A 97 31.58 3.02 -11.59
N PHE A 98 32.61 3.76 -11.17
CA PHE A 98 33.10 4.94 -11.89
C PHE A 98 34.51 4.80 -12.48
N THR A 99 35.26 3.75 -12.16
CA THR A 99 36.62 3.54 -12.66
C THR A 99 36.87 2.11 -13.12
N ALA A 100 37.59 1.95 -14.24
CA ALA A 100 38.05 0.65 -14.72
C ALA A 100 39.04 0.05 -13.72
N THR A 101 38.54 -0.87 -12.89
CA THR A 101 39.28 -1.51 -11.78
C THR A 101 39.82 -2.89 -12.18
N SER A 102 39.85 -3.22 -13.48
CA SER A 102 40.38 -4.51 -13.94
C SER A 102 41.89 -4.59 -13.76
N GLU A 103 42.40 -5.80 -13.54
CA GLU A 103 43.83 -6.03 -13.34
C GLU A 103 44.68 -5.55 -14.53
N GLU A 104 44.21 -5.78 -15.76
CA GLU A 104 44.84 -5.28 -16.98
C GLU A 104 44.89 -3.74 -17.04
N SER A 105 43.81 -3.07 -16.63
CA SER A 105 43.76 -1.60 -16.58
C SER A 105 44.75 -1.04 -15.56
N LEU A 106 44.87 -1.71 -14.40
CA LEU A 106 45.82 -1.35 -13.36
C LEU A 106 47.27 -1.63 -13.79
N LYS A 107 47.52 -2.76 -14.48
CA LYS A 107 48.82 -3.10 -15.05
C LYS A 107 49.29 -2.08 -16.09
N LYS A 108 48.37 -1.65 -16.97
CA LYS A 108 48.65 -0.58 -17.94
C LYS A 108 48.95 0.75 -17.24
N ARG A 109 48.15 1.10 -16.24
CA ARG A 109 48.35 2.32 -15.44
C ARG A 109 49.67 2.30 -14.67
N THR A 110 50.11 1.17 -14.13
CA THR A 110 51.40 1.08 -13.43
C THR A 110 52.59 1.17 -14.39
N LEU A 111 52.48 0.62 -15.61
CA LEU A 111 53.47 0.81 -16.66
C LEU A 111 53.58 2.28 -17.06
N GLU A 112 52.46 2.96 -17.31
CA GLU A 112 52.42 4.40 -17.61
C GLU A 112 53.08 5.24 -16.50
N LEU A 113 52.85 4.86 -15.23
CA LEU A 113 53.48 5.51 -14.08
C LEU A 113 54.99 5.28 -13.99
N ALA A 114 55.46 4.10 -14.41
CA ALA A 114 56.89 3.75 -14.38
C ALA A 114 57.69 4.40 -15.51
N CYS A 115 57.10 4.51 -16.73
CA CYS A 115 57.76 5.07 -17.90
C CYS A 115 58.04 6.59 -17.80
N GLY A 116 57.25 7.34 -17.02
CA GLY A 116 57.38 8.80 -16.92
C GLY A 116 56.77 9.55 -18.12
N LYS A 117 56.62 10.89 -18.02
CA LYS A 117 56.11 11.74 -19.14
C LYS A 117 57.09 11.83 -20.32
N ASP A 118 58.38 11.64 -20.05
CA ASP A 118 59.46 11.88 -21.00
C ASP A 118 59.85 10.63 -21.81
N GLY A 119 59.20 9.47 -21.56
CA GLY A 119 59.40 8.24 -22.34
C GLY A 119 60.80 7.61 -22.22
N VAL A 120 61.63 8.06 -21.28
CA VAL A 120 63.05 7.67 -21.13
C VAL A 120 63.26 6.19 -20.77
N LEU A 121 62.22 5.52 -20.28
CA LEU A 121 62.20 4.07 -19.99
C LEU A 121 61.12 3.37 -20.83
N SER A 122 61.17 3.50 -22.16
CA SER A 122 60.15 2.96 -23.07
C SER A 122 60.15 1.43 -23.18
N ASP A 123 61.25 0.75 -22.86
CA ASP A 123 61.42 -0.70 -22.97
C ASP A 123 61.41 -1.40 -21.59
N LEU A 124 60.37 -1.12 -20.78
CA LEU A 124 60.19 -1.74 -19.45
C LEU A 124 59.42 -3.07 -19.55
N GLU A 125 60.12 -4.18 -19.33
CA GLU A 125 59.50 -5.49 -19.19
C GLU A 125 59.03 -5.73 -17.74
N MET A 126 57.70 -5.84 -17.56
CA MET A 126 57.08 -6.21 -16.29
C MET A 126 56.86 -7.72 -16.23
N THR A 127 57.68 -8.42 -15.44
CA THR A 127 57.62 -9.88 -15.29
C THR A 127 56.41 -10.34 -14.49
N SER A 128 56.06 -9.64 -13.40
CA SER A 128 54.90 -9.99 -12.58
C SER A 128 54.19 -8.76 -12.03
N PHE A 129 52.88 -8.89 -11.90
CA PHE A 129 52.00 -7.91 -11.27
C PHE A 129 51.14 -8.64 -10.23
N THR A 130 51.13 -8.17 -8.99
CA THR A 130 50.30 -8.77 -7.93
C THR A 130 49.55 -7.68 -7.18
N LEU A 131 48.23 -7.69 -7.29
CA LEU A 131 47.35 -6.68 -6.70
C LEU A 131 46.94 -7.03 -5.27
N ILE A 132 47.05 -6.07 -4.34
CA ILE A 132 46.55 -6.20 -2.96
C ILE A 132 45.30 -5.36 -2.79
N ASN A 133 44.14 -5.96 -3.07
CA ASN A 133 42.83 -5.29 -3.00
C ASN A 133 42.50 -4.67 -1.64
N ARG A 134 42.98 -5.28 -0.54
CA ARG A 134 42.73 -4.82 0.83
C ARG A 134 43.44 -3.50 1.14
N ASP A 135 44.72 -3.44 0.80
CA ASP A 135 45.61 -2.32 1.13
C ASP A 135 45.71 -1.30 -0.03
N GLY A 136 45.12 -1.64 -1.18
CA GLY A 136 44.93 -0.74 -2.32
C GLY A 136 46.22 -0.37 -3.05
N GLY A 137 47.20 -1.28 -3.06
CA GLY A 137 48.48 -1.17 -3.77
C GLY A 137 48.82 -2.46 -4.52
N ALA A 138 49.92 -2.47 -5.26
CA ALA A 138 50.38 -3.64 -6.01
C ALA A 138 51.90 -3.83 -5.90
N PHE A 139 52.32 -5.09 -5.90
CA PHE A 139 53.71 -5.48 -6.09
C PHE A 139 53.98 -5.67 -7.58
N VAL A 140 55.09 -5.11 -8.05
CA VAL A 140 55.47 -5.14 -9.45
C VAL A 140 56.93 -5.57 -9.56
N LYS A 141 57.17 -6.63 -10.33
CA LYS A 141 58.52 -7.04 -10.71
C LYS A 141 58.88 -6.47 -12.07
N PHE A 142 60.02 -5.80 -12.12
CA PHE A 142 60.61 -5.33 -13.37
C PHE A 142 61.92 -6.06 -13.62
N ARG A 143 62.14 -6.46 -14.87
CA ARG A 143 63.46 -6.90 -15.33
C ARG A 143 64.37 -5.67 -15.43
N VAL A 144 65.56 -5.75 -14.86
CA VAL A 144 66.50 -4.62 -14.86
C VAL A 144 67.31 -4.67 -16.17
N PRO A 145 67.26 -3.63 -17.01
CA PRO A 145 68.07 -3.60 -18.22
C PRO A 145 69.56 -3.58 -17.87
N GLU A 146 70.40 -4.26 -18.67
CA GLU A 146 71.85 -4.37 -18.45
C GLU A 146 72.59 -3.02 -18.38
N GLN A 147 71.96 -1.94 -18.86
CA GLN A 147 72.48 -0.58 -18.86
C GLN A 147 72.41 0.13 -17.49
N TYR A 148 71.65 -0.41 -16.53
CA TYR A 148 71.40 0.24 -15.24
C TYR A 148 71.76 -0.64 -14.06
N THR A 149 72.33 -0.02 -13.01
CA THR A 149 72.43 -0.68 -11.71
C THR A 149 71.06 -0.75 -11.02
N LEU A 150 70.83 -1.79 -10.20
CA LEU A 150 69.57 -1.96 -9.44
C LEU A 150 69.16 -0.70 -8.65
N ALA A 151 70.14 0.00 -8.07
CA ALA A 151 69.90 1.20 -7.27
C ALA A 151 69.51 2.40 -8.15
N GLU A 152 70.18 2.62 -9.27
CA GLU A 152 69.88 3.70 -10.20
C GLU A 152 68.53 3.51 -10.87
N PHE A 153 68.22 2.27 -11.27
CA PHE A 153 66.94 1.91 -11.88
C PHE A 153 65.77 2.15 -10.92
N ASN A 154 65.87 1.70 -9.67
CA ASN A 154 64.85 1.95 -8.65
C ASN A 154 64.66 3.43 -8.34
N LYS A 155 65.77 4.19 -8.30
CA LYS A 155 65.73 5.64 -8.09
C LYS A 155 65.00 6.34 -9.24
N LYS A 156 65.25 5.94 -10.49
CA LYS A 156 64.58 6.47 -11.69
C LYS A 156 63.08 6.20 -11.71
N ILE A 157 62.65 4.95 -11.45
CA ILE A 157 61.22 4.62 -11.39
C ILE A 157 60.53 5.40 -10.27
N THR A 158 61.16 5.48 -9.10
CA THR A 158 60.61 6.25 -7.97
C THR A 158 60.46 7.73 -8.31
N SER A 159 61.43 8.34 -9.01
CA SER A 159 61.34 9.73 -9.45
C SER A 159 60.28 9.96 -10.53
N ASN A 160 60.10 9.01 -11.47
CA ASN A 160 59.09 9.10 -12.53
C ASN A 160 57.67 9.06 -11.96
N VAL A 161 57.42 8.14 -11.02
CA VAL A 161 56.13 8.04 -10.34
C VAL A 161 55.84 9.30 -9.52
N ALA A 162 56.86 9.87 -8.87
CA ALA A 162 56.72 11.11 -8.12
C ALA A 162 56.43 12.34 -9.01
N SER A 163 57.05 12.43 -10.19
CA SER A 163 56.93 13.58 -11.11
C SER A 163 55.65 13.57 -11.96
N LEU A 164 55.08 12.39 -12.24
CA LEU A 164 53.82 12.22 -12.96
C LEU A 164 52.57 12.69 -12.18
N SER A 165 52.77 13.10 -10.93
CA SER A 165 51.74 13.68 -10.08
C SER A 165 51.14 14.96 -10.67
N GLY A 166 49.85 14.96 -11.01
CA GLY A 166 49.17 16.14 -11.54
C GLY A 166 49.05 17.30 -10.53
N ASN A 167 48.99 18.54 -11.03
CA ASN A 167 48.93 19.78 -10.25
C ASN A 167 47.48 20.17 -9.80
N GLY A 168 46.62 19.19 -9.49
CA GLY A 168 45.21 19.44 -9.12
C GLY A 168 44.92 19.36 -7.61
N LEU A 169 43.91 20.09 -7.13
CA LEU A 169 43.50 20.14 -5.70
C LEU A 169 43.08 18.77 -5.13
N LEU A 170 42.41 17.93 -5.94
CA LEU A 170 42.06 16.55 -5.60
C LEU A 170 43.23 15.57 -5.70
N HIS A 171 44.33 15.96 -6.37
CA HIS A 171 45.48 15.09 -6.62
C HIS A 171 46.41 14.96 -5.40
N MET A 172 46.39 15.92 -4.48
CA MET A 172 47.13 15.83 -3.20
C MET A 172 46.65 14.62 -2.35
N LEU A 173 45.37 14.24 -2.49
CA LEU A 173 44.76 13.08 -1.83
C LEU A 173 45.05 11.75 -2.57
N THR A 174 45.31 11.79 -3.88
CA THR A 174 45.47 10.61 -4.75
C THR A 174 46.89 10.40 -5.29
N HIS A 175 47.88 11.19 -4.86
CA HIS A 175 49.27 11.11 -5.32
C HIS A 175 49.87 9.71 -5.15
N ASN A 176 50.12 9.01 -6.27
CA ASN A 176 50.73 7.69 -6.33
C ASN A 176 52.18 7.75 -5.86
N ARG A 177 52.62 6.70 -5.16
CA ARG A 177 54.01 6.59 -4.69
C ARG A 177 54.53 5.20 -4.99
N CYS A 178 55.83 5.11 -5.21
CA CYS A 178 56.52 3.85 -5.45
C CYS A 178 57.67 3.71 -4.45
N PHE A 179 57.85 2.52 -3.90
CA PHE A 179 58.91 2.23 -2.93
C PHE A 179 59.60 0.90 -3.27
N PRO A 180 60.94 0.83 -3.21
CA PRO A 180 61.66 -0.43 -3.36
C PRO A 180 61.44 -1.32 -2.14
N VAL A 181 61.11 -2.59 -2.41
CA VAL A 181 60.90 -3.59 -1.36
C VAL A 181 62.26 -4.11 -0.91
N LYS A 182 62.55 -3.98 0.39
CA LYS A 182 63.85 -4.32 0.98
C LYS A 182 63.87 -5.73 1.57
N GLY A 183 62.78 -6.14 2.18
CA GLY A 183 62.62 -7.49 2.73
C GLY A 183 61.96 -8.45 1.75
N ILE A 184 61.53 -9.60 2.27
CA ILE A 184 60.75 -10.60 1.55
C ILE A 184 59.28 -10.39 1.93
N PRO A 185 58.45 -9.76 1.07
CA PRO A 185 57.07 -9.49 1.42
C PRO A 185 56.26 -10.79 1.42
N TRP A 186 55.32 -10.84 2.35
CA TRP A 186 54.37 -11.94 2.51
C TRP A 186 52.95 -11.40 2.38
N ILE A 187 52.24 -11.86 1.36
CA ILE A 187 50.83 -11.56 1.14
C ILE A 187 50.03 -12.46 2.07
N GLU A 188 49.41 -11.85 3.06
CA GLU A 188 48.50 -12.55 3.97
C GLU A 188 47.05 -12.46 3.46
N ASP A 189 46.32 -13.57 3.53
CA ASP A 189 44.86 -13.61 3.36
C ASP A 189 44.10 -13.44 4.68
N LEU A 190 44.83 -13.10 5.75
CA LEU A 190 44.25 -12.86 7.07
C LEU A 190 43.37 -11.59 7.05
N ARG A 191 42.21 -11.67 7.71
CA ARG A 191 41.22 -10.58 7.82
C ARG A 191 41.66 -9.45 8.77
N ARG A 192 42.82 -8.85 8.52
CA ARG A 192 43.38 -7.72 9.28
C ARG A 192 43.37 -6.48 8.41
N PHE A 193 42.53 -5.50 8.73
CA PHE A 193 42.46 -4.24 7.98
C PHE A 193 43.62 -3.31 8.31
N ALA A 194 44.01 -2.47 7.36
CA ALA A 194 45.09 -1.53 7.54
C ALA A 194 44.77 -0.51 8.63
N THR A 195 45.68 -0.37 9.59
CA THR A 195 45.63 0.61 10.68
C THR A 195 46.91 1.46 10.65
N SER A 196 46.85 2.65 11.24
CA SER A 196 48.01 3.53 11.35
C SER A 196 49.07 3.01 12.33
N LYS A 197 48.71 2.04 13.19
CA LYS A 197 49.58 1.44 14.19
C LYS A 197 49.96 0.02 13.80
N ILE A 198 51.26 -0.21 13.62
CA ILE A 198 51.82 -1.51 13.24
C ILE A 198 52.52 -2.16 14.44
N LYS A 199 52.39 -3.48 14.52
CA LYS A 199 53.10 -4.37 15.44
C LYS A 199 54.32 -4.93 14.73
N VAL A 200 55.50 -4.68 15.28
CA VAL A 200 56.80 -5.10 14.75
C VAL A 200 57.34 -6.21 15.65
N SER A 201 57.35 -7.44 15.15
CA SER A 201 57.85 -8.61 15.88
C SER A 201 59.31 -8.87 15.52
N PHE A 202 60.16 -9.08 16.53
CA PHE A 202 61.59 -9.35 16.36
C PHE A 202 61.87 -10.83 16.50
N ASN A 203 62.52 -11.41 15.49
CA ASN A 203 63.07 -12.75 15.56
C ASN A 203 64.61 -12.64 15.55
N GLY A 204 65.16 -12.50 16.76
CA GLY A 204 66.55 -12.10 17.01
C GLY A 204 66.64 -11.10 18.18
N PRO A 205 67.80 -10.46 18.41
CA PRO A 205 67.94 -9.41 19.41
C PRO A 205 67.01 -8.22 19.15
N GLN A 206 66.60 -7.52 20.20
CA GLN A 206 65.69 -6.37 20.06
C GLN A 206 66.38 -5.21 19.31
N LEU A 207 65.65 -4.57 18.39
CA LEU A 207 66.13 -3.35 17.75
C LEU A 207 65.93 -2.14 18.67
N THR A 208 66.92 -1.24 18.69
CA THR A 208 66.82 0.03 19.40
C THR A 208 65.75 0.92 18.78
N GLN A 209 65.21 1.86 19.57
CA GLN A 209 64.24 2.85 19.09
C GLN A 209 64.81 3.69 17.93
N GLU A 210 66.10 4.01 17.98
CA GLU A 210 66.80 4.76 16.93
C GLU A 210 66.88 3.98 15.60
N ASN A 211 67.24 2.69 15.66
CA ASN A 211 67.28 1.82 14.49
C ASN A 211 65.88 1.68 13.87
N MET A 212 64.84 1.53 14.70
CA MET A 212 63.45 1.53 14.24
C MET A 212 63.06 2.85 13.58
N TYR A 213 63.44 3.99 14.16
CA TYR A 213 63.16 5.30 13.59
C TYR A 213 63.81 5.45 12.20
N LEU A 214 65.10 5.13 12.04
CA LEU A 214 65.82 5.23 10.75
C LEU A 214 65.25 4.30 9.67
N LEU A 215 64.74 3.15 10.08
CA LEU A 215 64.15 2.14 9.20
C LEU A 215 62.74 2.54 8.74
N PHE A 216 61.89 3.03 9.64
CA PHE A 216 60.49 3.38 9.34
C PHE A 216 60.27 4.82 8.84
N ARG A 217 61.12 5.78 9.20
CA ARG A 217 60.94 7.21 8.88
C ARG A 217 60.87 7.50 7.38
N ARG A 218 61.50 6.66 6.55
CA ARG A 218 61.52 6.79 5.09
C ARG A 218 60.14 6.61 4.42
N TYR A 219 59.20 5.96 5.09
CA TYR A 219 57.86 5.68 4.55
C TYR A 219 56.80 6.71 4.99
N GLY A 220 57.10 7.50 6.02
CA GLY A 220 56.20 8.55 6.48
C GLY A 220 56.52 9.12 7.85
N ILE A 221 55.67 10.04 8.28
CA ILE A 221 55.79 10.69 9.59
C ILE A 221 55.32 9.70 10.66
N ILE A 222 56.26 9.36 11.55
CA ILE A 222 56.02 8.55 12.75
C ILE A 222 55.51 9.49 13.86
N GLU A 223 54.44 9.09 14.53
CA GLU A 223 53.83 9.77 15.66
C GLU A 223 54.43 9.27 16.99
N ASP A 224 54.59 7.94 17.12
CA ASP A 224 55.13 7.32 18.34
C ASP A 224 55.80 5.96 18.03
N ILE A 225 56.81 5.59 18.81
CA ILE A 225 57.47 4.28 18.80
C ILE A 225 57.50 3.75 20.24
N GLN A 226 56.75 2.68 20.49
CA GLN A 226 56.68 2.02 21.79
C GLN A 226 57.59 0.79 21.78
N PRO A 227 58.75 0.82 22.47
CA PRO A 227 59.60 -0.35 22.60
C PRO A 227 58.88 -1.46 23.40
N PRO A 228 59.32 -2.73 23.26
CA PRO A 228 58.76 -3.81 24.07
C PRO A 228 58.95 -3.51 25.56
N ALA A 229 57.91 -3.77 26.37
CA ALA A 229 58.03 -3.61 27.81
C ALA A 229 59.05 -4.63 28.38
N PRO A 230 59.91 -4.23 29.33
CA PRO A 230 60.98 -5.07 29.86
C PRO A 230 60.46 -6.37 30.52
N ASP A 231 59.22 -6.37 31.02
CA ASP A 231 58.57 -7.53 31.66
C ASP A 231 57.60 -8.31 30.73
N SER A 232 57.64 -8.05 29.42
CA SER A 232 56.67 -8.67 28.49
C SER A 232 56.93 -10.17 28.29
N LYS A 233 55.88 -10.99 28.44
CA LYS A 233 55.89 -12.44 28.17
C LYS A 233 55.61 -12.77 26.69
N GLU A 234 55.59 -11.77 25.81
CA GLU A 234 55.29 -11.97 24.39
C GLU A 234 56.50 -12.57 23.66
N VAL A 235 56.32 -13.72 23.02
CA VAL A 235 57.33 -14.37 22.17
C VAL A 235 56.72 -14.56 20.78
N PRO A 236 57.29 -13.97 19.71
CA PRO A 236 58.44 -13.05 19.69
C PRO A 236 58.16 -11.71 20.37
N LEU A 237 59.22 -11.05 20.85
CA LEU A 237 59.17 -9.70 21.40
C LEU A 237 58.64 -8.75 20.31
N SER A 238 57.79 -7.80 20.70
CA SER A 238 57.19 -6.88 19.74
C SER A 238 57.18 -5.42 20.19
N ALA A 239 57.47 -4.54 19.25
CA ALA A 239 57.33 -3.08 19.39
C ALA A 239 56.12 -2.58 18.61
N TYR A 240 55.59 -1.42 18.98
CA TYR A 240 54.52 -0.76 18.22
C TYR A 240 55.01 0.54 17.60
N VAL A 241 54.78 0.72 16.30
CA VAL A 241 55.06 1.98 15.59
C VAL A 241 53.76 2.57 15.11
N THR A 242 53.49 3.81 15.51
CA THR A 242 52.30 4.56 15.13
C THR A 242 52.68 5.61 14.08
N PHE A 243 52.07 5.54 12.89
CA PHE A 243 52.22 6.54 11.84
C PHE A 243 51.10 7.56 11.87
N ARG A 244 51.36 8.78 11.42
CA ARG A 244 50.31 9.80 11.24
C ARG A 244 49.28 9.41 10.17
N GLN A 245 49.67 8.59 9.19
CA GLN A 245 48.82 8.17 8.07
C GLN A 245 48.81 6.65 7.93
N THR A 246 47.63 6.05 7.72
CA THR A 246 47.48 4.61 7.44
C THR A 246 48.27 4.16 6.21
N ARG A 247 48.38 5.02 5.19
CA ARG A 247 49.15 4.74 3.97
C ARG A 247 50.65 4.52 4.27
N SER A 248 51.23 5.33 5.15
CA SER A 248 52.62 5.15 5.57
C SER A 248 52.85 3.83 6.31
N ALA A 249 51.89 3.42 7.15
CA ALA A 249 51.89 2.11 7.81
C ALA A 249 51.80 0.96 6.80
N ILE A 250 50.96 1.08 5.77
CA ILE A 250 50.83 0.09 4.68
C ILE A 250 52.16 -0.05 3.92
N THR A 251 52.76 1.05 3.50
CA THR A 251 54.03 1.03 2.76
C THR A 251 55.17 0.49 3.62
N ALA A 252 55.24 0.87 4.90
CA ALA A 252 56.24 0.38 5.83
C ALA A 252 56.11 -1.14 6.03
N ARG A 253 54.88 -1.63 6.19
CA ARG A 253 54.60 -3.05 6.30
C ARG A 253 55.09 -3.82 5.06
N HIS A 254 54.65 -3.42 3.87
CA HIS A 254 54.94 -4.17 2.64
C HIS A 254 56.41 -4.10 2.20
N CYS A 255 57.12 -3.00 2.48
CA CYS A 255 58.50 -2.85 2.04
C CYS A 255 59.55 -3.42 3.01
N VAL A 256 59.24 -3.57 4.30
CA VAL A 256 60.22 -3.88 5.36
C VAL A 256 60.05 -5.28 5.95
N THR A 257 58.87 -5.89 5.84
CA THR A 257 58.64 -7.25 6.36
C THR A 257 59.64 -8.24 5.75
N GLY A 258 60.23 -9.09 6.58
CA GLY A 258 61.23 -10.08 6.16
C GLY A 258 62.64 -9.50 5.95
N LEU A 259 62.91 -8.27 6.38
CA LEU A 259 64.26 -7.69 6.35
C LEU A 259 65.09 -8.17 7.56
N THR A 260 66.32 -8.60 7.30
CA THR A 260 67.35 -8.89 8.31
C THR A 260 68.16 -7.63 8.62
N VAL A 261 68.12 -7.16 9.87
CA VAL A 261 68.94 -6.04 10.35
C VAL A 261 69.68 -6.49 11.61
N ASP A 262 71.00 -6.41 11.63
CA ASP A 262 71.86 -6.78 12.76
C ASP A 262 71.55 -8.18 13.34
N GLY A 263 71.35 -9.17 12.45
CA GLY A 263 71.02 -10.56 12.82
C GLY A 263 69.57 -10.79 13.28
N THR A 264 68.70 -9.78 13.16
CA THR A 264 67.28 -9.85 13.55
C THR A 264 66.38 -9.80 12.32
N THR A 265 65.50 -10.80 12.14
CA THR A 265 64.45 -10.75 11.12
C THR A 265 63.22 -10.02 11.68
N ILE A 266 62.71 -9.05 10.91
CA ILE A 266 61.57 -8.21 11.32
C ILE A 266 60.29 -8.67 10.62
N HIS A 267 59.23 -8.96 11.38
CA HIS A 267 57.90 -9.23 10.84
C HIS A 267 56.90 -8.16 11.26
N ILE A 268 56.17 -7.60 10.30
CA ILE A 268 55.26 -6.48 10.56
C ILE A 268 53.80 -6.91 10.34
N GLN A 269 52.95 -6.58 11.30
CA GLN A 269 51.51 -6.86 11.27
C GLN A 269 50.71 -5.61 11.65
N TYR A 270 49.49 -5.45 11.16
CA TYR A 270 48.60 -4.39 11.62
C TYR A 270 48.05 -4.71 13.02
N GLU A 271 47.96 -3.70 13.89
CA GLU A 271 47.26 -3.87 15.17
C GLU A 271 45.75 -3.91 14.93
N PRO A 272 45.02 -4.92 15.45
CA PRO A 272 43.57 -4.99 15.28
C PRO A 272 42.90 -3.84 16.04
N ARG A 273 42.11 -3.04 15.33
CA ARG A 273 41.31 -1.96 15.93
C ARG A 273 40.24 -2.57 16.84
N LYS A 274 40.35 -2.38 18.16
CA LYS A 274 39.20 -2.54 19.07
C LYS A 274 38.21 -1.41 18.74
N GLU A 275 37.15 -1.69 18.01
CA GLU A 275 36.13 -0.68 17.69
C GLU A 275 35.52 -0.13 18.99
N ARG A 276 35.80 1.14 19.30
CA ARG A 276 35.12 1.90 20.36
C ARG A 276 33.91 2.62 19.73
N ALA A 277 32.71 2.12 20.06
CA ALA A 277 31.36 2.70 19.84
C ALA A 277 30.87 2.76 18.37
N SER A 278 29.56 2.69 18.03
CA SER A 278 28.51 3.47 18.73
C SER A 278 27.03 3.07 18.53
N LEU A 279 26.64 2.14 17.65
CA LEU A 279 25.21 1.85 17.41
C LEU A 279 24.89 0.36 17.44
N SER A 280 25.71 -0.46 16.77
CA SER A 280 25.54 -1.91 16.76
C SER A 280 25.61 -2.51 18.18
N SER A 281 26.52 -2.02 19.04
CA SER A 281 26.65 -2.45 20.43
C SER A 281 25.51 -1.99 21.34
N TYR A 282 24.87 -0.84 21.03
CA TYR A 282 23.70 -0.36 21.76
C TYR A 282 22.43 -1.09 21.36
N ILE A 283 22.29 -1.42 20.05
CA ILE A 283 21.18 -2.23 19.53
C ILE A 283 21.26 -3.66 20.11
N SER A 284 22.45 -4.26 20.14
CA SER A 284 22.63 -5.60 20.72
C SER A 284 22.54 -5.60 22.25
N GLY A 285 22.94 -4.52 22.91
CA GLY A 285 22.87 -4.38 24.37
C GLY A 285 21.46 -4.12 24.92
N HIS A 286 20.63 -3.36 24.18
CA HIS A 286 19.27 -3.00 24.61
C HIS A 286 18.23 -3.12 23.48
N PRO A 287 18.01 -4.32 22.93
CA PRO A 287 17.08 -4.52 21.82
C PRO A 287 15.64 -4.08 22.17
N ARG A 288 15.24 -4.17 23.45
CA ARG A 288 13.93 -3.77 23.96
C ARG A 288 13.62 -2.27 23.81
N ILE A 289 14.65 -1.43 23.81
CA ILE A 289 14.50 0.04 23.73
C ILE A 289 14.95 0.53 22.35
N ALA A 290 16.08 0.01 21.86
CA ALA A 290 16.67 0.47 20.61
C ALA A 290 15.78 0.18 19.39
N ILE A 291 15.16 -1.00 19.30
CA ILE A 291 14.35 -1.37 18.12
C ILE A 291 13.09 -0.50 18.01
N PRO A 292 12.24 -0.34 19.06
CA PRO A 292 11.09 0.56 18.98
C PRO A 292 11.47 2.01 18.69
N VAL A 293 12.55 2.52 19.29
CA VAL A 293 13.03 3.90 19.04
C VAL A 293 13.48 4.09 17.60
N ILE A 294 14.24 3.15 17.04
CA ILE A 294 14.69 3.20 15.65
C ILE A 294 13.49 3.17 14.69
N ILE A 295 12.51 2.29 14.95
CA ILE A 295 11.29 2.21 14.13
C ILE A 295 10.48 3.51 14.24
N GLY A 296 10.36 4.09 15.43
CA GLY A 296 9.70 5.37 15.64
C GLY A 296 10.39 6.52 14.89
N ILE A 297 11.72 6.59 14.91
CA ILE A 297 12.49 7.58 14.15
C ILE A 297 12.30 7.37 12.65
N LEU A 298 12.40 6.13 12.16
CA LEU A 298 12.19 5.82 10.73
C LEU A 298 10.76 6.16 10.28
N ALA A 299 9.75 5.86 11.08
CA ALA A 299 8.36 6.21 10.80
C ALA A 299 8.17 7.73 10.76
N THR A 300 8.75 8.46 11.71
CA THR A 300 8.69 9.93 11.77
C THR A 300 9.35 10.58 10.55
N VAL A 301 10.55 10.12 10.20
CA VAL A 301 11.27 10.59 9.01
C VAL A 301 10.50 10.25 7.73
N ALA A 302 9.88 9.06 7.66
CA ALA A 302 9.05 8.68 6.52
C ALA A 302 7.83 9.61 6.37
N VAL A 303 7.13 9.93 7.45
CA VAL A 303 5.99 10.88 7.43
C VAL A 303 6.45 12.26 6.96
N LEU A 304 7.55 12.79 7.51
CA LEU A 304 8.09 14.10 7.12
C LEU A 304 8.48 14.21 5.64
N ILE A 305 8.99 13.13 5.05
CA ILE A 305 9.41 13.11 3.64
C ILE A 305 8.23 12.83 2.72
N PHE A 306 7.39 11.84 3.05
CA PHE A 306 6.39 11.33 2.11
C PHE A 306 5.05 12.06 2.18
N ASP A 307 4.65 12.68 3.30
CA ASP A 307 3.39 13.41 3.38
C ASP A 307 3.32 14.63 2.46
N PRO A 308 4.37 15.47 2.34
CA PRO A 308 4.40 16.55 1.35
C PRO A 308 4.26 16.02 -0.09
N ILE A 309 4.91 14.88 -0.39
CA ILE A 309 4.82 14.21 -1.69
C ILE A 309 3.38 13.72 -1.92
N ARG A 310 2.75 13.09 -0.93
CA ARG A 310 1.36 12.62 -1.00
C ARG A 310 0.39 13.77 -1.20
N ASN A 311 0.56 14.88 -0.47
CA ASN A 311 -0.23 16.10 -0.65
C ASN A 311 -0.14 16.59 -2.11
N PHE A 312 1.08 16.67 -2.66
CA PHE A 312 1.29 17.05 -4.06
C PHE A 312 0.55 16.15 -5.06
N PHE A 313 0.59 14.81 -4.89
CA PHE A 313 -0.10 13.89 -5.79
C PHE A 313 -1.63 13.99 -5.70
N ILE A 314 -2.17 14.23 -4.51
CA ILE A 314 -3.62 14.47 -4.34
C ILE A 314 -3.99 15.80 -5.01
N ARG A 315 -3.18 16.85 -4.79
CA ARG A 315 -3.40 18.14 -5.41
C ARG A 315 -3.43 18.04 -6.93
N GLU A 316 -2.51 17.27 -7.50
CA GLU A 316 -2.46 17.00 -8.92
C GLU A 316 -3.68 16.19 -9.42
N LYS A 317 -4.15 15.21 -8.64
CA LYS A 317 -5.33 14.42 -8.96
C LYS A 317 -6.61 15.29 -9.02
N ILE A 318 -6.73 16.27 -8.14
CA ILE A 318 -7.87 17.19 -8.09
C ILE A 318 -7.76 18.26 -9.17
N SER A 319 -6.59 18.90 -9.29
CA SER A 319 -6.40 20.05 -10.16
C SER A 319 -6.20 19.69 -11.63
N GLN A 320 -5.66 18.50 -11.93
CA GLN A 320 -5.32 18.02 -13.28
C GLN A 320 -4.42 18.98 -14.09
N LYS A 321 -3.76 19.94 -13.43
CA LYS A 321 -2.99 21.03 -14.05
C LYS A 321 -1.71 20.54 -14.74
N TYR A 322 -0.97 19.63 -14.13
CA TYR A 322 0.35 19.24 -14.65
C TYR A 322 0.35 17.98 -15.52
N SER A 323 -0.78 17.25 -15.60
CA SER A 323 -0.94 16.04 -16.42
C SER A 323 0.35 15.20 -16.40
N LEU A 324 0.88 14.87 -15.21
CA LEU A 324 2.20 14.24 -15.05
C LEU A 324 2.36 12.86 -15.76
N SER A 325 1.26 12.31 -16.28
CA SER A 325 1.20 11.15 -17.19
C SER A 325 1.68 11.47 -18.63
N LYS A 326 1.61 12.73 -19.07
CA LYS A 326 2.04 13.18 -20.41
C LYS A 326 3.49 13.71 -20.46
N ASN A 327 4.09 14.12 -19.35
CA ASN A 327 5.46 14.64 -19.34
C ASN A 327 6.49 13.49 -19.33
N GLY A 328 7.36 13.46 -20.35
CA GLY A 328 8.28 12.33 -20.61
C GLY A 328 9.32 12.05 -19.53
N TRP A 329 9.64 13.01 -18.66
CA TRP A 329 10.67 12.85 -17.61
C TRP A 329 10.14 12.25 -16.29
N THR A 330 8.85 12.45 -15.97
CA THR A 330 8.21 11.88 -14.77
C THR A 330 7.61 10.50 -15.01
N LYS A 331 7.33 10.17 -16.27
CA LYS A 331 6.81 8.88 -16.72
C LYS A 331 7.68 7.66 -16.31
N PRO A 332 9.02 7.64 -16.51
CA PRO A 332 9.82 6.48 -16.12
C PRO A 332 9.86 6.27 -14.60
N LEU A 333 9.83 7.33 -13.81
CA LEU A 333 9.86 7.26 -12.34
C LEU A 333 8.52 6.73 -11.79
N PHE A 334 7.41 7.13 -12.41
CA PHE A 334 6.08 6.64 -12.13
C PHE A 334 5.87 5.19 -12.60
N ASP A 335 6.40 4.83 -13.79
CA ASP A 335 6.36 3.48 -14.34
C ASP A 335 7.21 2.50 -13.52
N LEU A 336 8.38 2.92 -12.99
CA LEU A 336 9.23 2.10 -12.12
C LEU A 336 8.54 1.75 -10.79
N PHE A 337 7.78 2.69 -10.23
CA PHE A 337 7.00 2.46 -9.00
C PHE A 337 5.67 1.71 -9.25
N GLN A 338 5.06 1.85 -10.43
CA GLN A 338 3.90 1.03 -10.83
C GLN A 338 4.28 -0.36 -11.37
N SER A 339 5.53 -0.57 -11.79
CA SER A 339 6.07 -1.76 -12.47
C SER A 339 5.85 -3.05 -11.68
N THR A 340 5.82 -3.00 -10.35
CA THR A 340 5.50 -4.18 -9.52
C THR A 340 4.05 -4.67 -9.70
N THR A 341 3.18 -3.90 -10.35
CA THR A 341 1.78 -4.29 -10.64
C THR A 341 1.39 -4.29 -12.11
N ASN A 342 2.30 -3.94 -13.02
CA ASN A 342 2.00 -3.84 -14.45
C ASN A 342 2.36 -5.09 -15.26
N SER A 343 3.21 -5.99 -14.76
CA SER A 343 3.52 -7.27 -15.45
C SER A 343 2.40 -8.32 -15.41
N MET A 344 1.34 -8.11 -14.63
CA MET A 344 0.12 -8.94 -14.68
C MET A 344 -1.06 -8.25 -15.39
N LYS A 345 -1.00 -6.93 -15.62
CA LYS A 345 -2.09 -6.21 -16.30
C LYS A 345 -2.04 -6.35 -17.82
N SER A 346 -0.87 -6.54 -18.43
CA SER A 346 -0.76 -6.66 -19.88
C SER A 346 -1.15 -8.04 -20.44
N LEU A 347 -1.21 -9.08 -19.60
CA LEU A 347 -1.58 -10.45 -20.02
C LEU A 347 -3.05 -10.81 -19.75
N ILE A 348 -3.77 -10.00 -18.98
CA ILE A 348 -5.20 -10.23 -18.65
C ILE A 348 -6.10 -9.19 -19.33
N TRP A 349 -5.53 -8.11 -19.86
CA TRP A 349 -6.25 -7.03 -20.54
C TRP A 349 -5.81 -6.94 -22.01
N GLN A 350 -6.03 -8.04 -22.73
CA GLN A 350 -6.31 -7.91 -24.16
C GLN A 350 -7.71 -7.25 -24.23
N PRO A 351 -7.84 -6.04 -24.81
CA PRO A 351 -9.14 -5.46 -25.00
C PRO A 351 -9.85 -6.34 -26.02
N LEU A 352 -10.72 -7.23 -25.53
CA LEU A 352 -11.79 -7.76 -26.35
C LEU A 352 -12.64 -6.52 -26.69
N ALA A 353 -12.31 -5.93 -27.83
CA ALA A 353 -13.06 -4.86 -28.46
C ALA A 353 -14.48 -5.40 -28.69
N THR A 354 -15.32 -5.21 -27.68
CA THR A 354 -16.75 -5.17 -27.87
C THR A 354 -16.98 -3.92 -28.71
N GLN A 355 -17.27 -4.19 -29.97
CA GLN A 355 -17.61 -3.24 -31.01
C GLN A 355 -18.57 -2.18 -30.47
N GLY A 356 -18.38 -0.96 -30.96
CA GLY A 356 -19.01 0.26 -30.48
C GLY A 356 -20.48 0.12 -30.12
N ALA A 357 -20.77 0.32 -28.84
CA ALA A 357 -22.04 0.89 -28.47
C ALA A 357 -21.96 2.38 -28.85
N ASN A 358 -22.45 2.70 -30.03
CA ASN A 358 -22.67 4.05 -30.53
C ASN A 358 -23.10 4.99 -29.39
N GLU A 359 -22.25 5.96 -29.04
CA GLU A 359 -22.65 7.21 -28.39
C GLU A 359 -23.49 8.02 -29.39
N VAL A 360 -24.68 7.52 -29.72
CA VAL A 360 -25.72 8.33 -30.35
C VAL A 360 -26.28 9.22 -29.26
N SER A 361 -26.20 10.53 -29.52
CA SER A 361 -26.53 11.59 -28.60
C SER A 361 -27.93 11.39 -28.02
N ILE A 362 -27.96 11.01 -26.75
CA ILE A 362 -29.11 11.17 -25.88
C ILE A 362 -29.37 12.68 -25.88
N THR A 363 -30.27 13.23 -26.69
CA THR A 363 -30.58 14.68 -26.70
C THR A 363 -32.03 14.93 -26.29
N GLY A 364 -32.96 14.06 -26.69
CA GLY A 364 -34.39 14.18 -26.33
C GLY A 364 -34.68 14.01 -24.82
N LEU A 365 -33.92 13.17 -24.10
CA LEU A 365 -34.10 12.93 -22.66
C LEU A 365 -33.50 14.01 -21.73
N TRP A 366 -32.89 15.07 -22.30
CA TRP A 366 -32.05 15.99 -21.54
C TRP A 366 -32.70 17.30 -21.15
N SER A 367 -33.86 17.70 -21.69
CA SER A 367 -34.48 18.98 -21.34
C SER A 367 -34.78 19.08 -19.84
N GLU A 368 -35.52 18.13 -19.28
CA GLU A 368 -35.87 18.07 -17.84
C GLU A 368 -34.63 17.91 -16.95
N ARG A 369 -33.59 17.22 -17.45
CA ARG A 369 -32.33 17.02 -16.72
C ARG A 369 -31.44 18.25 -16.76
N LEU A 370 -31.52 19.04 -17.83
CA LEU A 370 -30.76 20.27 -18.01
C LEU A 370 -31.25 21.35 -17.03
N GLU A 371 -32.56 21.41 -16.75
CA GLU A 371 -33.11 22.27 -15.70
C GLU A 371 -32.55 21.91 -14.32
N LYS A 372 -32.53 20.62 -13.98
CA LYS A 372 -31.94 20.13 -12.72
C LYS A 372 -30.43 20.37 -12.66
N ALA A 373 -29.72 20.18 -13.77
CA ALA A 373 -28.30 20.48 -13.86
C ALA A 373 -28.01 21.99 -13.68
N LYS A 374 -28.83 22.87 -14.27
CA LYS A 374 -28.76 24.32 -14.05
C LYS A 374 -28.99 24.67 -12.58
N GLN A 375 -30.00 24.06 -11.95
CA GLN A 375 -30.26 24.26 -10.52
C GLN A 375 -29.06 23.88 -9.64
N MET A 376 -28.40 22.74 -9.94
CA MET A 376 -27.20 22.35 -9.21
C MET A 376 -26.01 23.29 -9.45
N LYS A 377 -25.87 23.86 -10.65
CA LYS A 377 -24.86 24.90 -10.90
C LYS A 377 -25.11 26.14 -10.06
N ILE A 378 -26.36 26.59 -9.97
CA ILE A 378 -26.73 27.73 -9.13
C ILE A 378 -26.34 27.44 -7.67
N TRP A 379 -26.63 26.25 -7.14
CA TRP A 379 -26.19 25.88 -5.79
C TRP A 379 -24.67 25.95 -5.63
N LEU A 380 -23.91 25.48 -6.61
CA LEU A 380 -22.44 25.57 -6.61
C LEU A 380 -21.89 27.01 -6.72
N GLU A 381 -22.70 27.97 -7.16
CA GLU A 381 -22.38 29.40 -7.25
C GLU A 381 -22.83 30.19 -6.02
N GLU A 382 -23.92 29.77 -5.35
CA GLU A 382 -24.50 30.45 -4.17
C GLU A 382 -23.72 30.21 -2.86
N ASN A 383 -22.65 29.43 -2.88
CA ASN A 383 -21.94 28.96 -1.70
C ASN A 383 -22.85 28.28 -0.65
N VAL A 384 -23.52 27.19 -1.03
CA VAL A 384 -24.28 26.41 -0.04
C VAL A 384 -23.34 25.66 0.89
N ASP A 385 -23.27 26.08 2.15
CA ASP A 385 -22.49 25.42 3.21
C ASP A 385 -23.12 24.08 3.65
N THR A 386 -23.73 23.29 2.75
CA THR A 386 -24.43 22.01 3.02
C THR A 386 -24.21 21.00 1.89
N PHE A 387 -24.48 19.71 2.14
CA PHE A 387 -24.46 18.67 1.11
C PHE A 387 -25.48 18.92 -0.01
N ILE A 388 -25.02 18.70 -1.25
CA ILE A 388 -25.87 18.56 -2.43
C ILE A 388 -26.07 17.07 -2.67
N VAL A 389 -27.31 16.58 -2.56
CA VAL A 389 -27.62 15.16 -2.75
C VAL A 389 -28.40 14.97 -4.04
N LEU A 390 -27.74 14.35 -5.01
CA LEU A 390 -28.38 13.86 -6.23
C LEU A 390 -28.89 12.45 -5.99
N GLN A 391 -30.20 12.36 -5.80
CA GLN A 391 -30.87 11.09 -5.64
C GLN A 391 -31.58 10.69 -6.92
N GLY A 392 -31.51 9.42 -7.28
CA GLY A 392 -32.33 8.90 -8.35
C GLY A 392 -32.08 7.42 -8.54
N PRO A 393 -33.04 6.67 -9.05
CA PRO A 393 -32.91 5.23 -8.98
C PRO A 393 -31.92 4.78 -10.11
N ARG A 394 -31.33 3.57 -9.99
CA ARG A 394 -30.23 3.07 -10.86
C ARG A 394 -30.44 3.26 -12.38
N GLY A 395 -29.37 3.63 -13.07
CA GLY A 395 -29.36 3.82 -14.52
C GLY A 395 -29.98 5.12 -15.02
N SER A 396 -30.45 6.00 -14.13
CA SER A 396 -30.99 7.33 -14.48
C SER A 396 -29.99 8.33 -15.08
N GLY A 397 -28.74 7.94 -15.33
CA GLY A 397 -27.72 8.81 -15.95
C GLY A 397 -27.11 9.85 -15.00
N LYS A 398 -27.27 9.70 -13.68
CA LYS A 398 -26.83 10.65 -12.64
C LYS A 398 -25.39 11.13 -12.79
N LYS A 399 -24.47 10.18 -12.97
CA LYS A 399 -23.04 10.46 -13.15
C LYS A 399 -22.77 11.27 -14.41
N SER A 400 -23.31 10.84 -15.54
CA SER A 400 -23.17 11.54 -16.83
C SER A 400 -23.75 12.96 -16.76
N MET A 401 -24.88 13.16 -16.06
CA MET A 401 -25.45 14.50 -15.85
C MET A 401 -24.49 15.42 -15.09
N ILE A 402 -23.84 14.92 -14.03
CA ILE A 402 -22.87 15.70 -13.26
C ILE A 402 -21.61 15.97 -14.10
N ASP A 403 -21.01 14.94 -14.66
CA ASP A 403 -19.74 15.05 -15.40
C ASP A 403 -19.87 15.94 -16.65
N GLN A 404 -20.94 15.76 -17.44
CA GLN A 404 -21.09 16.45 -18.74
C GLN A 404 -21.78 17.82 -18.64
N HIS A 405 -22.69 18.01 -17.67
CA HIS A 405 -23.48 19.24 -17.62
C HIS A 405 -23.16 20.12 -16.42
N VAL A 406 -22.83 19.56 -15.26
CA VAL A 406 -22.61 20.35 -14.02
C VAL A 406 -21.15 20.74 -13.87
N LEU A 407 -20.24 19.78 -14.06
CA LEU A 407 -18.79 19.95 -13.89
C LEU A 407 -18.05 20.36 -15.16
N ASN A 408 -18.71 20.32 -16.31
CA ASN A 408 -18.08 20.63 -17.58
C ASN A 408 -17.53 22.07 -17.59
N GLY A 409 -16.22 22.19 -17.80
CA GLY A 409 -15.50 23.47 -17.76
C GLY A 409 -15.06 23.94 -16.38
N ARG A 410 -15.40 23.24 -15.28
CA ARG A 410 -14.91 23.58 -13.94
C ARG A 410 -13.56 22.91 -13.65
N PRO A 411 -12.53 23.66 -13.21
CA PRO A 411 -11.29 23.07 -12.70
C PRO A 411 -11.50 22.49 -11.29
N ASN A 412 -10.53 21.71 -10.82
CA ASN A 412 -10.46 21.21 -9.44
C ASN A 412 -11.63 20.28 -9.04
N THR A 413 -11.77 19.13 -9.71
CA THR A 413 -12.83 18.16 -9.43
C THR A 413 -12.26 16.84 -8.93
N LEU A 414 -12.80 16.29 -7.84
CA LEU A 414 -12.47 14.96 -7.33
C LEU A 414 -13.68 14.06 -7.42
N VAL A 415 -13.56 12.90 -8.08
CA VAL A 415 -14.63 11.90 -8.14
C VAL A 415 -14.19 10.65 -7.40
N ILE A 416 -14.93 10.27 -6.35
CA ILE A 416 -14.68 9.09 -5.53
C ILE A 416 -15.78 8.06 -5.81
N ASP A 417 -15.41 6.88 -6.28
CA ASP A 417 -16.35 5.79 -6.56
C ASP A 417 -16.44 4.78 -5.42
N CYS A 418 -17.48 4.88 -4.58
CA CYS A 418 -17.67 4.00 -3.43
C CYS A 418 -17.85 2.52 -3.80
N GLU A 419 -18.34 2.20 -5.00
CA GLU A 419 -18.54 0.81 -5.41
C GLU A 419 -17.20 0.07 -5.60
N LYS A 420 -16.18 0.77 -6.11
CA LYS A 420 -14.83 0.21 -6.23
C LYS A 420 -14.16 0.01 -4.89
N LEU A 421 -14.55 0.79 -3.87
CA LEU A 421 -13.97 0.72 -2.53
C LEU A 421 -14.52 -0.48 -1.75
N ILE A 422 -15.73 -0.94 -2.05
CA ILE A 422 -16.36 -2.05 -1.31
C ILE A 422 -15.96 -3.42 -1.86
N LYS A 423 -15.78 -3.54 -3.17
CA LYS A 423 -15.43 -4.80 -3.86
C LYS A 423 -14.16 -5.52 -3.34
N PRO A 424 -13.07 -4.84 -2.92
CA PRO A 424 -11.85 -5.51 -2.49
C PRO A 424 -12.03 -6.29 -1.18
N ARG A 425 -11.74 -7.59 -1.20
CA ARG A 425 -11.79 -8.44 0.01
C ARG A 425 -10.54 -8.35 0.90
N SER A 426 -9.39 -7.96 0.33
CA SER A 426 -8.12 -7.85 1.05
C SER A 426 -7.85 -6.40 1.46
N GLU A 427 -7.32 -6.20 2.67
CA GLU A 427 -6.95 -4.90 3.22
C GLU A 427 -5.94 -4.14 2.36
N GLY A 428 -4.84 -4.78 1.96
CA GLY A 428 -3.84 -4.12 1.12
C GLY A 428 -4.39 -3.70 -0.23
N LYS A 429 -5.30 -4.51 -0.82
CA LYS A 429 -5.98 -4.18 -2.07
C LYS A 429 -7.02 -3.07 -1.87
N PHE A 430 -7.73 -3.07 -0.75
CA PHE A 430 -8.66 -2.03 -0.34
C PHE A 430 -7.94 -0.68 -0.22
N LEU A 431 -6.89 -0.60 0.60
CA LEU A 431 -6.11 0.63 0.82
C LEU A 431 -5.50 1.15 -0.48
N LYS A 432 -4.96 0.25 -1.31
CA LYS A 432 -4.45 0.63 -2.62
C LYS A 432 -5.54 1.20 -3.53
N THR A 433 -6.73 0.61 -3.54
CA THR A 433 -7.86 1.10 -4.35
C THR A 433 -8.36 2.44 -3.80
N PHE A 434 -8.45 2.59 -2.49
CA PHE A 434 -8.82 3.83 -1.82
C PHE A 434 -7.86 4.97 -2.11
N ALA A 435 -6.56 4.71 -1.96
CA ALA A 435 -5.52 5.66 -2.30
C ALA A 435 -5.53 6.05 -3.78
N GLN A 436 -5.85 5.12 -4.69
CA GLN A 436 -5.99 5.42 -6.12
C GLN A 436 -7.19 6.31 -6.45
N GLU A 437 -8.32 6.11 -5.77
CA GLU A 437 -9.51 6.95 -5.95
C GLU A 437 -9.25 8.39 -5.44
N ILE A 438 -8.53 8.54 -4.32
CA ILE A 438 -8.18 9.86 -3.76
C ILE A 438 -6.99 10.54 -4.48
N GLY A 439 -6.07 9.75 -5.07
CA GLY A 439 -4.80 10.25 -5.60
C GLY A 439 -3.64 10.23 -4.59
N TYR A 440 -3.77 9.48 -3.50
CA TYR A 440 -2.76 9.34 -2.47
C TYR A 440 -1.62 8.42 -2.95
N PHE A 441 -0.44 9.00 -3.19
CA PHE A 441 0.74 8.26 -3.64
C PHE A 441 2.03 8.93 -3.10
N PRO A 442 3.07 8.20 -2.67
CA PRO A 442 3.23 6.74 -2.67
C PRO A 442 2.54 6.03 -1.49
N ILE A 443 2.02 4.82 -1.76
CA ILE A 443 1.48 3.90 -0.74
C ILE A 443 2.39 2.69 -0.57
N PHE A 444 2.79 2.41 0.66
CA PHE A 444 3.71 1.32 1.00
C PHE A 444 2.96 0.23 1.77
N SER A 445 2.56 -0.83 1.08
CA SER A 445 1.82 -1.95 1.71
C SER A 445 2.65 -2.72 2.76
N TRP A 446 3.98 -2.57 2.77
CA TRP A 446 4.87 -3.23 3.72
C TRP A 446 4.86 -2.60 5.11
N LEU A 447 4.49 -1.31 5.25
CA LEU A 447 4.36 -0.66 6.56
C LEU A 447 3.34 -1.40 7.45
N ASN A 448 2.27 -1.93 6.85
CA ASN A 448 1.26 -2.74 7.54
C ASN A 448 1.83 -4.07 8.06
N SER A 449 2.77 -4.67 7.32
CA SER A 449 3.47 -5.88 7.78
C SER A 449 4.46 -5.58 8.89
N VAL A 450 5.18 -4.45 8.82
CA VAL A 450 6.19 -4.09 9.82
C VAL A 450 5.53 -3.83 11.18
N SER A 451 4.39 -3.14 11.21
CA SER A 451 3.68 -2.89 12.47
C SER A 451 3.17 -4.17 13.13
N SER A 452 2.66 -5.13 12.35
CA SER A 452 2.22 -6.43 12.88
C SER A 452 3.41 -7.30 13.30
N PHE A 453 4.54 -7.23 12.61
CA PHE A 453 5.78 -7.87 13.05
C PHE A 453 6.34 -7.26 14.34
N VAL A 454 6.22 -5.95 14.54
CA VAL A 454 6.58 -5.30 15.80
C VAL A 454 5.66 -5.77 16.91
N ASP A 455 4.34 -5.81 16.68
CA ASP A 455 3.40 -6.35 17.66
C ASP A 455 3.68 -7.82 17.99
N LEU A 456 4.04 -8.64 16.99
CA LEU A 456 4.44 -10.03 17.19
C LEU A 456 5.79 -10.17 17.92
N ALA A 457 6.75 -9.30 17.63
CA ALA A 457 8.04 -9.27 18.30
C ALA A 457 7.87 -8.86 19.76
N VAL A 458 7.09 -7.80 20.02
CA VAL A 458 6.77 -7.35 21.38
C VAL A 458 5.95 -8.41 22.11
N GLN A 459 4.97 -9.04 21.47
CA GLN A 459 4.18 -10.13 22.05
C GLN A 459 5.04 -11.37 22.33
N GLY A 460 5.95 -11.74 21.43
CA GLY A 460 6.89 -12.84 21.63
C GLY A 460 7.94 -12.57 22.72
N MET A 461 8.27 -11.30 22.95
CA MET A 461 9.26 -10.89 23.96
C MET A 461 8.67 -10.55 25.33
N THR A 462 7.41 -10.13 25.41
CA THR A 462 6.77 -9.60 26.63
C THR A 462 5.50 -10.34 27.03
N GLY A 463 4.95 -11.19 26.17
CA GLY A 463 3.64 -11.83 26.36
C GLY A 463 2.45 -10.88 26.13
N GLN A 464 2.69 -9.60 25.86
CA GLN A 464 1.64 -8.60 25.63
C GLN A 464 1.74 -7.99 24.22
N LYS A 465 0.59 -7.75 23.59
CA LYS A 465 0.53 -7.05 22.30
C LYS A 465 0.84 -5.59 22.51
N SER A 466 1.69 -5.00 21.65
CA SER A 466 2.10 -3.59 21.78
C SER A 466 0.99 -2.61 21.41
N GLY A 467 -0.04 -3.05 20.67
CA GLY A 467 -1.12 -2.18 20.21
C GLY A 467 -0.67 -1.15 19.16
N LEU A 468 0.46 -1.40 18.50
CA LEU A 468 1.05 -0.48 17.53
C LEU A 468 0.47 -0.68 16.11
N SER A 469 -0.15 -1.82 15.83
CA SER A 469 -0.91 -2.03 14.59
C SER A 469 -2.08 -1.05 14.48
N GLU A 470 -1.94 -0.11 13.55
CA GLU A 470 -3.00 0.80 13.19
C GLU A 470 -4.17 0.05 12.55
N SER A 471 -5.41 0.44 12.90
CA SER A 471 -6.60 -0.14 12.28
C SER A 471 -6.79 0.37 10.85
N LYS A 472 -7.48 -0.42 10.01
CA LYS A 472 -7.86 -0.02 8.63
C LYS A 472 -8.58 1.34 8.60
N GLU A 473 -9.45 1.57 9.58
CA GLU A 473 -10.24 2.79 9.73
C GLU A 473 -9.33 3.99 10.02
N SER A 474 -8.37 3.86 10.95
CA SER A 474 -7.41 4.92 11.26
C SER A 474 -6.54 5.27 10.04
N GLN A 475 -6.11 4.26 9.27
CA GLN A 475 -5.35 4.50 8.04
C GLN A 475 -6.14 5.28 7.00
N VAL A 476 -7.43 4.93 6.83
CA VAL A 476 -8.37 5.67 5.96
C VAL A 476 -8.52 7.12 6.44
N LYS A 477 -8.71 7.35 7.74
CA LYS A 477 -8.77 8.69 8.33
C LYS A 477 -7.50 9.49 8.06
N ASN A 478 -6.32 8.88 8.21
CA ASN A 478 -5.05 9.55 7.93
C ASN A 478 -4.92 9.97 6.46
N ILE A 479 -5.30 9.10 5.52
CA ILE A 479 -5.34 9.43 4.09
C ILE A 479 -6.31 10.60 3.84
N LEU A 480 -7.50 10.56 4.43
CA LEU A 480 -8.52 11.61 4.31
C LEU A 480 -8.07 12.95 4.92
N ASN A 481 -7.33 12.93 6.02
CA ASN A 481 -6.76 14.13 6.64
C ASN A 481 -5.72 14.80 5.70
N VAL A 482 -4.84 14.01 5.08
CA VAL A 482 -3.90 14.55 4.08
C VAL A 482 -4.67 15.09 2.87
N ALA A 483 -5.74 14.41 2.44
CA ALA A 483 -6.60 14.89 1.37
C ALA A 483 -7.35 16.19 1.74
N ALA A 484 -7.78 16.35 2.99
CA ALA A 484 -8.43 17.57 3.46
C ALA A 484 -7.49 18.78 3.41
N ASN A 485 -6.23 18.58 3.81
CA ASN A 485 -5.19 19.61 3.68
C ASN A 485 -4.93 19.97 2.20
N ALA A 486 -4.84 18.96 1.32
CA ALA A 486 -4.68 19.19 -0.12
C ALA A 486 -5.84 20.00 -0.73
N VAL A 487 -7.07 19.69 -0.31
CA VAL A 487 -8.29 20.41 -0.70
C VAL A 487 -8.25 21.87 -0.21
N ARG A 488 -7.79 22.11 1.03
CA ARG A 488 -7.57 23.45 1.57
C ARG A 488 -6.52 24.25 0.80
N ASP A 489 -5.39 23.63 0.50
CA ASP A 489 -4.31 24.26 -0.25
C ASP A 489 -4.75 24.67 -1.66
N ILE A 490 -5.62 23.87 -2.31
CA ILE A 490 -6.19 24.22 -3.63
C ILE A 490 -7.14 25.41 -3.52
N ALA A 491 -8.04 25.40 -2.55
CA ALA A 491 -9.04 26.47 -2.37
C ALA A 491 -8.37 27.83 -2.06
N LEU A 492 -7.21 27.81 -1.39
CA LEU A 492 -6.44 29.00 -1.01
C LEU A 492 -5.28 29.34 -1.97
N GLU A 493 -5.12 28.64 -3.10
CA GLU A 493 -4.00 28.85 -4.03
C GLU A 493 -3.91 30.30 -4.55
N ASP A 494 -5.06 30.91 -4.82
CA ASP A 494 -5.15 32.29 -5.31
C ASP A 494 -5.15 33.33 -4.18
N TYR A 495 -5.53 32.93 -2.96
CA TYR A 495 -5.42 33.77 -1.76
C TYR A 495 -3.96 34.12 -1.44
N GLY A 496 -3.06 33.13 -1.52
CA GLY A 496 -1.63 33.34 -1.27
C GLY A 496 -0.98 34.37 -2.22
N LYS A 497 -1.51 34.57 -3.43
CA LYS A 497 -1.01 35.58 -4.38
C LYS A 497 -1.46 37.00 -4.01
N LEU A 498 -2.62 37.13 -3.39
CA LEU A 498 -3.17 38.39 -2.90
C LEU A 498 -2.43 38.89 -1.65
N ASP A 499 -2.01 37.96 -0.78
CA ASP A 499 -1.30 38.29 0.48
C ASP A 499 0.18 38.68 0.26
N CYS A 500 0.79 38.27 -0.86
CA CYS A 500 2.21 38.53 -1.16
C CYS A 500 2.46 39.76 -2.05
N GLY A 501 1.42 40.52 -2.41
CA GLY A 501 1.47 41.56 -3.43
C GLY A 501 1.03 42.94 -2.94
N GLY A 502 1.92 43.68 -2.26
CA GLY A 502 1.83 45.14 -2.18
C GLY A 502 2.31 45.75 -0.87
N ASP A 503 3.31 46.62 -0.96
CA ASP A 503 3.73 47.60 0.07
C ASP A 503 2.66 48.68 0.36
N ASP A 504 1.41 48.52 -0.11
CA ASP A 504 0.31 49.46 0.10
C ASP A 504 -0.57 49.03 1.28
N ALA A 505 -0.32 49.67 2.42
CA ALA A 505 -0.87 49.39 3.76
C ALA A 505 -2.38 49.65 3.95
N ASN A 506 -3.26 49.34 2.98
CA ASN A 506 -4.71 49.58 3.10
C ASN A 506 -5.63 48.47 2.57
N HIS A 507 -5.13 47.29 2.21
CA HIS A 507 -6.02 46.15 1.94
C HIS A 507 -6.39 45.47 3.28
N PRO A 508 -7.67 45.38 3.67
CA PRO A 508 -8.05 44.65 4.88
C PRO A 508 -7.63 43.19 4.69
N LEU A 509 -6.89 42.64 5.66
CA LEU A 509 -6.57 41.21 5.75
C LEU A 509 -7.90 40.45 5.80
N VAL A 510 -8.41 40.05 4.64
CA VAL A 510 -9.63 39.25 4.53
C VAL A 510 -9.31 37.89 5.12
N LYS A 511 -10.03 37.48 6.16
CA LYS A 511 -9.86 36.14 6.74
C LYS A 511 -10.08 35.09 5.65
N GLU A 512 -9.32 34.00 5.70
CA GLU A 512 -9.44 32.89 4.73
C GLU A 512 -10.90 32.45 4.53
N ASP A 513 -11.66 32.35 5.62
CA ASP A 513 -13.08 31.96 5.59
C ASP A 513 -13.95 32.97 4.82
N ASP A 514 -13.70 34.27 4.98
CA ASP A 514 -14.45 35.34 4.30
C ASP A 514 -14.09 35.38 2.80
N TYR A 515 -12.82 35.16 2.45
CA TYR A 515 -12.38 35.02 1.07
C TYR A 515 -13.08 33.84 0.37
N LEU A 516 -13.14 32.68 1.04
CA LEU A 516 -13.79 31.48 0.52
C LEU A 516 -15.31 31.65 0.39
N ARG A 517 -15.97 32.44 1.26
CA ARG A 517 -17.40 32.78 1.11
C ARG A 517 -17.65 33.66 -0.11
N GLN A 518 -16.78 34.63 -0.37
CA GLN A 518 -16.91 35.55 -1.51
C GLN A 518 -16.55 34.89 -2.85
N ASN A 519 -15.72 33.86 -2.84
CA ASN A 519 -15.24 33.16 -4.04
C ASN A 519 -15.67 31.67 -4.06
N PRO A 520 -16.97 31.36 -4.24
CA PRO A 520 -17.43 29.97 -4.29
C PRO A 520 -16.88 29.17 -5.47
N ASN A 521 -16.44 29.84 -6.53
CA ASN A 521 -15.94 29.21 -7.76
C ASN A 521 -14.53 28.64 -7.64
N VAL A 522 -13.70 29.10 -6.69
CA VAL A 522 -12.35 28.55 -6.48
C VAL A 522 -12.37 27.22 -5.71
N LYS A 523 -13.47 26.93 -5.02
CA LYS A 523 -13.61 25.74 -4.19
C LYS A 523 -13.64 24.48 -5.06
N PRO A 524 -12.82 23.47 -4.74
CA PRO A 524 -12.90 22.18 -5.43
C PRO A 524 -14.27 21.55 -5.23
N VAL A 525 -14.74 20.83 -6.24
CA VAL A 525 -15.98 20.05 -6.18
C VAL A 525 -15.65 18.58 -6.00
N ILE A 526 -16.14 18.00 -4.91
CA ILE A 526 -15.95 16.60 -4.56
C ILE A 526 -17.25 15.86 -4.84
N VAL A 527 -17.20 14.91 -5.76
CA VAL A 527 -18.33 14.06 -6.13
C VAL A 527 -18.12 12.68 -5.54
N ILE A 528 -19.03 12.27 -4.66
CA ILE A 528 -19.05 10.94 -4.07
C ILE A 528 -20.10 10.12 -4.82
N ASP A 529 -19.61 9.25 -5.70
CA ASP A 529 -20.43 8.46 -6.62
C ASP A 529 -20.83 7.12 -5.97
N ARG A 530 -22.06 6.68 -6.26
CA ARG A 530 -22.66 5.43 -5.76
C ARG A 530 -22.60 5.29 -4.23
N PHE A 531 -22.99 6.34 -3.51
CA PHE A 531 -23.09 6.30 -2.05
C PHE A 531 -24.30 5.46 -1.61
N GLN A 532 -24.06 4.19 -1.24
CA GLN A 532 -25.09 3.18 -0.92
C GLN A 532 -24.87 2.60 0.50
N SER A 533 -24.94 3.44 1.53
CA SER A 533 -24.64 3.01 2.90
C SER A 533 -25.63 1.96 3.43
N SER A 534 -26.94 2.16 3.23
CA SER A 534 -27.96 1.23 3.75
C SER A 534 -27.94 -0.11 3.02
N ARG A 535 -27.83 -0.10 1.68
CA ARG A 535 -27.88 -1.31 0.84
C ARG A 535 -26.67 -2.22 1.02
N ARG A 536 -25.50 -1.64 1.32
CA ARG A 536 -24.23 -2.36 1.49
C ARG A 536 -23.79 -2.44 2.95
N SER A 537 -24.72 -2.27 3.89
CA SER A 537 -24.40 -2.24 5.32
C SER A 537 -23.73 -3.53 5.83
N HIS A 538 -24.05 -4.69 5.24
CA HIS A 538 -23.49 -5.98 5.63
C HIS A 538 -22.11 -6.29 5.02
N ASP A 539 -21.62 -5.46 4.09
CA ASP A 539 -20.30 -5.67 3.52
C ASP A 539 -19.20 -5.30 4.55
N PRO A 540 -18.08 -6.03 4.61
CA PRO A 540 -17.03 -5.80 5.63
C PRO A 540 -16.35 -4.43 5.54
N ASN A 541 -16.43 -3.77 4.38
CA ASN A 541 -15.86 -2.45 4.13
C ASN A 541 -16.91 -1.33 4.23
N SER A 542 -18.10 -1.59 4.79
CA SER A 542 -19.20 -0.61 4.88
C SER A 542 -18.86 0.61 5.74
N PHE A 543 -17.91 0.48 6.68
CA PHE A 543 -17.39 1.57 7.51
C PHE A 543 -16.97 2.79 6.70
N ILE A 544 -16.52 2.59 5.45
CA ILE A 544 -16.01 3.66 4.59
C ILE A 544 -17.06 4.75 4.30
N TYR A 545 -18.35 4.39 4.28
CA TYR A 545 -19.41 5.36 4.04
C TYR A 545 -19.50 6.38 5.17
N ARG A 546 -19.36 5.91 6.42
CA ARG A 546 -19.32 6.77 7.59
C ARG A 546 -18.08 7.68 7.53
N GLU A 547 -16.91 7.10 7.30
CA GLU A 547 -15.64 7.84 7.24
C GLU A 547 -15.62 8.93 6.15
N ILE A 548 -16.11 8.61 4.95
CA ILE A 548 -16.25 9.59 3.85
C ILE A 548 -17.29 10.66 4.19
N SER A 549 -18.41 10.29 4.82
CA SER A 549 -19.45 11.27 5.20
C SER A 549 -18.98 12.23 6.29
N GLU A 550 -18.24 11.74 7.30
CA GLU A 550 -17.63 12.56 8.35
C GLU A 550 -16.55 13.49 7.77
N TRP A 551 -15.69 12.96 6.88
CA TRP A 551 -14.70 13.78 6.18
C TRP A 551 -15.34 14.86 5.30
N ALA A 552 -16.39 14.53 4.56
CA ALA A 552 -17.14 15.49 3.75
C ALA A 552 -17.80 16.56 4.63
N ALA A 553 -18.36 16.19 5.79
CA ALA A 553 -18.93 17.13 6.75
C ALA A 553 -17.86 18.09 7.29
N ASN A 554 -16.65 17.58 7.56
CA ASN A 554 -15.51 18.42 7.99
C ASN A 554 -15.12 19.43 6.91
N LEU A 555 -15.06 19.04 5.63
CA LEU A 555 -14.72 19.95 4.54
C LEU A 555 -15.73 21.09 4.35
N ILE A 556 -17.01 20.78 4.52
CA ILE A 556 -18.09 21.78 4.46
C ILE A 556 -18.07 22.68 5.68
N SER A 557 -17.85 22.11 6.87
CA SER A 557 -17.74 22.89 8.11
C SER A 557 -16.55 23.86 8.08
N MET A 558 -15.46 23.48 7.43
CA MET A 558 -14.30 24.33 7.16
C MET A 558 -14.52 25.28 5.95
N ASN A 559 -15.64 25.17 5.24
CA ASN A 559 -16.01 25.99 4.08
C ASN A 559 -15.04 25.92 2.87
N VAL A 560 -14.38 24.77 2.69
CA VAL A 560 -13.27 24.63 1.73
C VAL A 560 -13.70 24.04 0.39
N ALA A 561 -14.74 23.20 0.37
CA ALA A 561 -15.13 22.44 -0.81
C ALA A 561 -16.65 22.30 -0.94
N HIS A 562 -17.12 22.12 -2.17
CA HIS A 562 -18.49 21.71 -2.46
C HIS A 562 -18.57 20.19 -2.55
N VAL A 563 -19.51 19.56 -1.84
CA VAL A 563 -19.66 18.10 -1.88
C VAL A 563 -20.99 17.69 -2.48
N ILE A 564 -20.93 16.88 -3.53
CA ILE A 564 -22.08 16.29 -4.22
C ILE A 564 -22.12 14.79 -3.96
N PHE A 565 -23.18 14.32 -3.31
CA PHE A 565 -23.44 12.90 -3.13
C PHE A 565 -24.37 12.37 -4.23
N ILE A 566 -23.96 11.32 -4.93
CA ILE A 566 -24.80 10.59 -5.87
C ILE A 566 -25.27 9.30 -5.19
N THR A 567 -26.56 9.22 -4.88
CA THR A 567 -27.15 8.03 -4.26
C THR A 567 -28.36 7.52 -5.04
N ASP A 568 -28.52 6.21 -5.10
CA ASP A 568 -29.74 5.52 -5.57
C ASP A 568 -30.64 5.07 -4.43
N ASP A 569 -30.13 5.08 -3.21
CA ASP A 569 -30.80 4.60 -2.03
C ASP A 569 -31.40 5.76 -1.22
N VAL A 570 -32.59 5.54 -0.65
CA VAL A 570 -33.24 6.49 0.25
C VAL A 570 -32.63 6.42 1.65
N GLY A 571 -32.19 5.25 2.10
CA GLY A 571 -31.61 5.04 3.43
C GLY A 571 -30.28 5.75 3.65
N SER A 572 -29.53 6.00 2.58
CA SER A 572 -28.23 6.68 2.65
C SER A 572 -28.31 8.13 3.15
N LEU A 573 -29.47 8.76 3.05
CA LEU A 573 -29.72 10.10 3.62
C LEU A 573 -29.59 10.11 5.15
N GLN A 574 -29.92 9.01 5.82
CA GLN A 574 -29.82 8.93 7.28
C GLN A 574 -28.35 9.00 7.72
N THR A 575 -27.46 8.26 7.06
CA THR A 575 -26.01 8.33 7.33
C THR A 575 -25.43 9.72 7.08
N LEU A 576 -25.92 10.42 6.05
CA LEU A 576 -25.51 11.81 5.80
C LEU A 576 -26.02 12.76 6.89
N SER A 577 -27.26 12.55 7.36
CA SER A 577 -27.85 13.30 8.47
C SER A 577 -27.11 13.07 9.78
N ASP A 578 -26.58 11.86 10.01
CA ASP A 578 -25.76 11.57 11.19
C ASP A 578 -24.42 12.33 11.15
N ALA A 579 -23.82 12.47 9.95
CA ALA A 579 -22.57 13.21 9.77
C ALA A 579 -22.74 14.73 9.83
N LEU A 580 -23.88 15.27 9.38
CA LEU A 580 -24.17 16.70 9.38
C LEU A 580 -25.60 16.99 9.90
N PRO A 581 -25.83 16.87 11.23
CA PRO A 581 -27.18 16.86 11.80
C PRO A 581 -27.87 18.23 11.86
N SER A 582 -27.12 19.33 11.82
CA SER A 582 -27.65 20.68 12.01
C SER A 582 -28.17 21.36 10.73
N GLN A 583 -27.98 20.73 9.56
CA GLN A 583 -28.25 21.37 8.27
C GLN A 583 -29.22 20.57 7.40
N VAL A 584 -29.98 21.29 6.57
CA VAL A 584 -30.91 20.69 5.61
C VAL A 584 -30.25 20.56 4.24
N PHE A 585 -30.15 19.33 3.75
CA PHE A 585 -29.49 19.03 2.48
C PHE A 585 -30.25 19.58 1.27
N LYS A 586 -29.51 20.09 0.28
CA LYS A 586 -30.06 20.45 -1.04
C LYS A 586 -30.23 19.18 -1.86
N ARG A 587 -31.45 18.65 -1.90
CA ARG A 587 -31.77 17.39 -2.57
C ARG A 587 -32.31 17.65 -3.97
N CYS A 588 -31.67 17.05 -4.97
CA CYS A 588 -32.19 16.96 -6.33
C CYS A 588 -32.60 15.52 -6.62
N VAL A 589 -33.89 15.28 -6.88
CA VAL A 589 -34.40 13.94 -7.22
C VAL A 589 -34.55 13.81 -8.74
N LEU A 590 -33.81 12.89 -9.33
CA LEU A 590 -33.99 12.45 -10.71
C LEU A 590 -35.08 11.38 -10.75
N ALA A 591 -36.23 11.77 -11.31
CA ALA A 591 -37.33 10.88 -11.61
C ALA A 591 -37.03 10.05 -12.87
N ASP A 592 -37.87 9.04 -13.10
CA ASP A 592 -37.90 8.33 -14.37
C ASP A 592 -38.31 9.30 -15.50
N ALA A 593 -37.96 8.95 -16.74
CA ALA A 593 -38.26 9.81 -17.88
C ALA A 593 -39.78 9.96 -18.08
N SER A 594 -40.20 11.12 -18.56
CA SER A 594 -41.56 11.32 -19.05
C SER A 594 -41.86 10.37 -20.21
N GLU A 595 -43.13 10.01 -20.39
CA GLU A 595 -43.58 9.08 -21.43
C GLU A 595 -43.16 9.53 -22.83
N SER A 596 -43.30 10.82 -23.12
CA SER A 596 -42.85 11.45 -24.36
C SER A 596 -41.33 11.31 -24.57
N SER A 597 -40.53 11.59 -23.54
CA SER A 597 -39.07 11.42 -23.59
C SER A 597 -38.65 9.95 -23.75
N ALA A 598 -39.39 9.03 -23.15
CA ALA A 598 -39.15 7.59 -23.28
C ALA A 598 -39.41 7.11 -24.71
N ILE A 599 -40.52 7.53 -25.32
CA ILE A 599 -40.87 7.21 -26.71
C ILE A 599 -39.83 7.79 -27.68
N GLN A 600 -39.43 9.05 -27.49
CA GLN A 600 -38.37 9.68 -28.28
C GLN A 600 -37.03 8.95 -28.15
N TYR A 601 -36.68 8.47 -26.96
CA TYR A 601 -35.47 7.70 -26.77
C TYR A 601 -35.52 6.36 -27.52
N VAL A 602 -36.62 5.62 -27.39
CA VAL A 602 -36.79 4.31 -28.03
C VAL A 602 -36.80 4.45 -29.56
N SER A 603 -37.56 5.40 -30.10
CA SER A 603 -37.59 5.69 -31.54
C SER A 603 -36.21 6.04 -32.10
N ASN A 604 -35.49 6.95 -31.44
CA ASN A 604 -34.11 7.30 -31.83
C ASN A 604 -33.15 6.10 -31.81
N GLN A 605 -33.35 5.15 -30.90
CA GLN A 605 -32.50 3.97 -30.78
C GLN A 605 -32.81 2.88 -31.82
N ILE A 606 -34.05 2.79 -32.29
CA ILE A 606 -34.48 1.84 -33.32
C ILE A 606 -34.09 2.34 -34.73
N GLY A 607 -34.01 3.66 -34.93
CA GLY A 607 -33.43 4.26 -36.14
C GLY A 607 -34.22 4.04 -37.43
N GLY A 608 -35.53 3.77 -37.34
CA GLY A 608 -36.40 3.60 -38.51
C GLY A 608 -37.40 4.74 -38.65
N ASP A 609 -37.82 5.05 -39.89
CA ASP A 609 -39.05 5.81 -40.15
C ASP A 609 -40.23 5.01 -39.58
N VAL A 610 -40.59 5.32 -38.35
CA VAL A 610 -41.67 4.65 -37.62
C VAL A 610 -42.99 4.97 -38.35
N THR A 611 -43.60 3.96 -38.97
CA THR A 611 -44.97 4.08 -39.48
C THR A 611 -45.91 4.46 -38.34
N THR A 612 -46.89 5.34 -38.56
CA THR A 612 -47.83 5.82 -37.53
C THR A 612 -48.56 4.71 -36.75
N SER A 613 -48.70 3.50 -37.32
CA SER A 613 -49.24 2.32 -36.61
C SER A 613 -48.26 1.72 -35.61
N TYR A 614 -46.96 1.65 -35.97
CA TYR A 614 -45.91 1.10 -35.11
C TYR A 614 -45.61 2.05 -33.93
N GLU A 615 -45.77 3.37 -34.13
CA GLU A 615 -45.66 4.37 -33.05
C GLU A 615 -46.74 4.20 -31.98
N LYS A 616 -47.97 3.85 -32.40
CA LYS A 616 -49.07 3.55 -31.47
C LYS A 616 -48.80 2.29 -30.66
N ASP A 617 -48.36 1.21 -31.31
CA ASP A 617 -48.01 -0.04 -30.61
C ASP A 617 -46.82 0.16 -29.65
N LEU A 618 -45.84 0.99 -30.02
CA LEU A 618 -44.75 1.41 -29.14
C LEU A 618 -45.25 2.20 -27.93
N THR A 619 -46.14 3.17 -28.15
CA THR A 619 -46.71 4.00 -27.09
C THR A 619 -47.52 3.16 -26.10
N GLU A 620 -48.38 2.27 -26.61
CA GLU A 620 -49.13 1.31 -25.81
C GLU A 620 -48.23 0.36 -25.01
N ALA A 621 -47.11 -0.07 -25.60
CA ALA A 621 -46.15 -0.93 -24.93
C ALA A 621 -45.31 -0.21 -23.86
N ILE A 622 -45.02 1.09 -24.04
CA ILE A 622 -44.19 1.88 -23.11
C ILE A 622 -44.99 2.37 -21.89
N ALA A 623 -46.26 2.73 -22.07
CA ALA A 623 -47.11 3.28 -21.01
C ALA A 623 -47.11 2.45 -19.70
N PRO A 624 -47.11 1.10 -19.71
CA PRO A 624 -47.20 0.31 -18.48
C PRO A 624 -45.87 0.17 -17.70
N PHE A 625 -44.71 0.14 -18.38
CA PHE A 625 -43.40 0.01 -17.70
C PHE A 625 -42.66 1.33 -17.49
N GLY A 626 -43.13 2.41 -18.12
CA GLY A 626 -42.70 3.79 -17.87
C GLY A 626 -41.31 4.16 -18.40
N GLY A 627 -40.80 5.32 -17.98
CA GLY A 627 -39.57 5.91 -18.53
C GLY A 627 -38.27 5.48 -17.84
N ARG A 628 -38.24 4.28 -17.27
CA ARG A 628 -37.09 3.79 -16.51
C ARG A 628 -35.96 3.42 -17.48
N MET A 629 -34.81 4.09 -17.39
CA MET A 629 -33.74 3.93 -18.39
C MET A 629 -33.24 2.48 -18.59
N LEU A 630 -33.04 1.72 -17.51
CA LEU A 630 -32.60 0.33 -17.62
C LEU A 630 -33.64 -0.54 -18.32
N ASP A 631 -34.92 -0.32 -18.01
CA ASP A 631 -36.02 -1.07 -18.60
C ASP A 631 -36.22 -0.66 -20.06
N LEU A 632 -36.10 0.63 -20.39
CA LEU A 632 -36.09 1.12 -21.78
C LEU A 632 -34.93 0.52 -22.59
N GLN A 633 -33.73 0.40 -22.00
CA GLN A 633 -32.60 -0.24 -22.67
C GLN A 633 -32.83 -1.74 -22.91
N MET A 634 -33.45 -2.44 -21.95
CA MET A 634 -33.85 -3.84 -22.10
C MET A 634 -34.90 -4.00 -23.20
N PHE A 635 -35.90 -3.11 -23.22
CA PHE A 635 -36.94 -3.08 -24.24
C PHE A 635 -36.37 -2.84 -25.64
N VAL A 636 -35.51 -1.83 -25.81
CA VAL A 636 -34.82 -1.56 -27.08
C VAL A 636 -34.00 -2.76 -27.55
N ARG A 637 -33.34 -3.48 -26.64
CA ARG A 637 -32.58 -4.70 -27.00
C ARG A 637 -33.48 -5.81 -27.53
N ARG A 638 -34.64 -6.03 -26.90
CA ARG A 638 -35.65 -7.01 -27.32
C ARG A 638 -36.26 -6.67 -28.69
N LEU A 639 -36.54 -5.39 -28.91
CA LEU A 639 -36.99 -4.92 -30.23
C LEU A 639 -35.91 -5.12 -31.30
N LYS A 640 -34.64 -4.82 -30.99
CA LYS A 640 -33.51 -5.06 -31.91
C LYS A 640 -33.26 -6.54 -32.20
N SER A 641 -33.65 -7.44 -31.31
CA SER A 641 -33.63 -8.89 -31.58
C SER A 641 -34.82 -9.39 -32.41
N GLY A 642 -35.76 -8.52 -32.77
CA GLY A 642 -36.89 -8.84 -33.64
C GLY A 642 -38.20 -9.15 -32.92
N GLU A 643 -38.29 -8.98 -31.60
CA GLU A 643 -39.56 -9.13 -30.86
C GLU A 643 -40.52 -7.98 -31.19
N GLN A 644 -41.82 -8.26 -31.21
CA GLN A 644 -42.84 -7.22 -31.35
C GLN A 644 -43.00 -6.43 -30.04
N PRO A 645 -43.37 -5.14 -30.06
CA PRO A 645 -43.51 -4.31 -28.85
C PRO A 645 -44.35 -4.93 -27.72
N LYS A 646 -45.48 -5.55 -28.07
CA LYS A 646 -46.39 -6.20 -27.11
C LYS A 646 -45.81 -7.47 -26.51
N GLU A 647 -45.09 -8.25 -27.31
CA GLU A 647 -44.39 -9.47 -26.86
C GLU A 647 -43.21 -9.13 -25.96
N ALA A 648 -42.41 -8.12 -26.34
CA ALA A 648 -41.30 -7.63 -25.54
C ALA A 648 -41.76 -7.11 -24.17
N LEU A 649 -42.89 -6.40 -24.11
CA LEU A 649 -43.51 -5.97 -22.86
C LEU A 649 -43.90 -7.16 -21.99
N ALA A 650 -44.67 -8.11 -22.54
CA ALA A 650 -45.14 -9.29 -21.81
C ALA A 650 -43.96 -10.08 -21.21
N GLY A 651 -42.93 -10.33 -22.03
CA GLY A 651 -41.75 -11.05 -21.56
C GLY A 651 -40.91 -10.27 -20.53
N MET A 652 -40.97 -8.93 -20.49
CA MET A 652 -40.36 -8.13 -19.41
C MET A 652 -41.18 -8.19 -18.12
N VAL A 653 -42.50 -8.14 -18.23
CA VAL A 653 -43.43 -8.24 -17.09
C VAL A 653 -43.31 -9.60 -16.42
N ASP A 654 -43.28 -10.69 -17.20
CA ASP A 654 -43.15 -12.06 -16.70
C ASP A 654 -41.80 -12.28 -16.01
N GLN A 655 -40.71 -11.83 -16.64
CA GLN A 655 -39.38 -11.90 -16.02
C GLN A 655 -39.33 -11.14 -14.69
N THR A 656 -39.99 -9.98 -14.61
CA THR A 656 -40.04 -9.18 -13.39
C THR A 656 -40.93 -9.82 -12.33
N ALA A 657 -42.07 -10.40 -12.72
CA ALA A 657 -42.97 -11.13 -11.82
C ALA A 657 -42.29 -12.39 -11.24
N GLU A 658 -41.48 -13.10 -12.04
CA GLU A 658 -40.67 -14.22 -11.57
C GLU A 658 -39.63 -13.78 -10.52
N GLN A 659 -38.89 -12.69 -10.80
CA GLN A 659 -37.93 -12.12 -9.86
C GLN A 659 -38.59 -11.72 -8.53
N LEU A 660 -39.74 -11.03 -8.59
CA LEU A 660 -40.51 -10.66 -7.41
C LEU A 660 -40.98 -11.89 -6.63
N SER A 661 -41.52 -12.90 -7.32
CA SER A 661 -41.96 -14.15 -6.70
C SER A 661 -40.81 -14.87 -5.98
N GLN A 662 -39.60 -14.88 -6.55
CA GLN A 662 -38.41 -15.41 -5.90
C GLN A 662 -38.03 -14.61 -4.65
N VAL A 663 -38.13 -13.27 -4.69
CA VAL A 663 -37.85 -12.41 -3.52
C VAL A 663 -38.80 -12.71 -2.36
N PHE A 664 -40.10 -12.93 -2.64
CA PHE A 664 -41.09 -13.26 -1.58
C PHE A 664 -40.97 -14.69 -1.05
N THR A 665 -40.50 -15.62 -1.88
CA THR A 665 -40.30 -17.02 -1.47
C THR A 665 -38.99 -17.19 -0.70
N ALA A 666 -37.96 -16.41 -1.03
CA ALA A 666 -36.67 -16.45 -0.38
C ALA A 666 -36.77 -15.80 1.02
N LYS A 667 -37.00 -16.63 2.05
CA LYS A 667 -36.87 -16.21 3.46
C LYS A 667 -35.42 -15.82 3.73
N LYS A 668 -35.11 -14.53 3.65
CA LYS A 668 -33.86 -13.98 4.17
C LYS A 668 -34.12 -13.47 5.58
N ASP A 669 -33.33 -13.94 6.54
CA ASP A 669 -33.35 -13.46 7.94
C ASP A 669 -32.98 -11.97 8.08
N SER A 670 -32.60 -11.31 6.99
CA SER A 670 -32.16 -9.91 6.96
C SER A 670 -33.29 -8.88 6.84
N TYR A 671 -34.51 -9.27 6.47
CA TYR A 671 -35.60 -8.31 6.27
C TYR A 671 -36.35 -8.02 7.57
N VAL A 672 -36.61 -6.73 7.83
CA VAL A 672 -37.45 -6.28 8.95
C VAL A 672 -38.95 -6.52 8.66
N TRP A 673 -39.31 -6.65 7.38
CA TRP A 673 -40.69 -6.86 6.93
C TRP A 673 -40.98 -8.33 6.59
N ASN A 674 -42.26 -8.72 6.72
CA ASN A 674 -42.74 -10.07 6.44
C ASN A 674 -43.38 -10.20 5.04
N SER A 675 -43.25 -11.37 4.42
CA SER A 675 -43.85 -11.66 3.09
C SER A 675 -45.35 -11.34 3.03
N SER A 676 -46.10 -11.64 4.09
CA SER A 676 -47.53 -11.30 4.23
C SER A 676 -47.82 -9.80 4.23
N GLN A 677 -46.95 -8.98 4.83
CA GLN A 677 -47.10 -7.52 4.82
C GLN A 677 -46.86 -6.97 3.41
N ALA A 678 -45.85 -7.48 2.70
CA ALA A 678 -45.58 -7.09 1.33
C ALA A 678 -46.70 -7.53 0.38
N TRP A 679 -47.20 -8.76 0.54
CA TRP A 679 -48.30 -9.29 -0.28
C TRP A 679 -49.58 -8.47 -0.16
N PHE A 680 -49.90 -7.97 1.04
CA PHE A 680 -51.01 -7.04 1.24
C PHE A 680 -50.87 -5.78 0.37
N LEU A 681 -49.69 -5.16 0.38
CA LEU A 681 -49.44 -3.97 -0.45
C LEU A 681 -49.51 -4.29 -1.94
N ILE A 682 -48.99 -5.45 -2.36
CA ILE A 682 -49.06 -5.90 -3.76
C ILE A 682 -50.49 -6.03 -4.25
N LYS A 683 -51.37 -6.67 -3.46
CA LYS A 683 -52.79 -6.84 -3.83
C LYS A 683 -53.47 -5.50 -4.07
N ILE A 684 -53.21 -4.51 -3.22
CA ILE A 684 -53.81 -3.19 -3.34
C ILE A 684 -53.15 -2.40 -4.49
N LEU A 685 -51.82 -2.48 -4.66
CA LEU A 685 -51.10 -1.79 -5.74
C LEU A 685 -51.34 -2.40 -7.13
N ALA A 686 -51.83 -3.65 -7.21
CA ALA A 686 -52.26 -4.26 -8.46
C ALA A 686 -53.56 -3.60 -8.98
N SER A 687 -54.49 -3.26 -8.08
CA SER A 687 -55.79 -2.66 -8.41
C SER A 687 -55.75 -1.12 -8.42
N GLU A 688 -55.19 -0.51 -7.40
CA GLU A 688 -55.06 0.94 -7.22
C GLU A 688 -53.67 1.45 -7.67
N LYS A 689 -53.59 2.69 -8.17
CA LYS A 689 -52.29 3.31 -8.59
C LYS A 689 -51.40 3.69 -7.42
N SER A 690 -52.01 4.09 -6.30
CA SER A 690 -51.33 4.46 -5.07
C SER A 690 -52.23 4.18 -3.86
N ILE A 691 -51.62 3.98 -2.70
CA ILE A 691 -52.32 3.70 -1.44
C ILE A 691 -52.17 4.90 -0.52
N PRO A 692 -53.26 5.52 -0.06
CA PRO A 692 -53.18 6.58 0.95
C PRO A 692 -52.73 6.00 2.31
N TRP A 693 -51.95 6.78 3.05
CA TRP A 693 -51.39 6.38 4.35
C TRP A 693 -52.42 5.79 5.32
N ASP A 694 -53.60 6.40 5.41
CA ASP A 694 -54.64 6.03 6.38
C ASP A 694 -55.10 4.58 6.25
N LYS A 695 -55.15 4.05 5.02
CA LYS A 695 -55.53 2.64 4.77
C LYS A 695 -54.51 1.66 5.35
N ILE A 696 -53.23 2.04 5.38
CA ILE A 696 -52.13 1.17 5.84
C ILE A 696 -51.99 1.25 7.36
N ALA A 697 -52.08 2.45 7.93
CA ALA A 697 -51.96 2.67 9.37
C ALA A 697 -53.03 1.92 10.17
N LEU A 698 -54.22 1.72 9.61
CA LEU A 698 -55.33 1.00 10.23
C LEU A 698 -55.22 -0.53 10.13
N HIS A 699 -54.34 -1.06 9.27
CA HIS A 699 -54.29 -2.49 9.00
C HIS A 699 -53.62 -3.28 10.16
N PRO A 700 -54.18 -4.43 10.60
CA PRO A 700 -53.65 -5.19 11.73
C PRO A 700 -52.17 -5.56 11.62
N LEU A 701 -51.68 -5.86 10.41
CA LEU A 701 -50.29 -6.26 10.17
C LEU A 701 -49.27 -5.11 10.29
N PHE A 702 -49.72 -3.85 10.26
CA PHE A 702 -48.86 -2.67 10.29
C PHE A 702 -48.99 -1.87 11.59
N LYS A 703 -49.89 -2.26 12.51
CA LYS A 703 -50.22 -1.50 13.73
C LYS A 703 -49.05 -1.33 14.71
N ALA A 704 -48.06 -2.23 14.69
CA ALA A 704 -46.91 -2.15 15.59
C ALA A 704 -45.94 -1.03 15.18
N ASN A 705 -45.26 -1.16 14.04
CA ASN A 705 -44.23 -0.22 13.56
C ASN A 705 -44.42 0.11 12.06
N PRO A 706 -45.47 0.84 11.66
CA PRO A 706 -45.79 1.02 10.23
C PRO A 706 -44.70 1.77 9.47
N TYR A 707 -44.14 2.83 10.07
CA TYR A 707 -43.10 3.64 9.43
C TYR A 707 -41.79 2.88 9.19
N GLU A 708 -41.35 2.09 10.17
CA GLU A 708 -40.11 1.32 10.07
C GLU A 708 -40.22 0.23 9.00
N ILE A 709 -41.34 -0.48 8.97
CA ILE A 709 -41.64 -1.52 7.97
C ILE A 709 -41.64 -0.91 6.57
N LEU A 710 -42.35 0.21 6.38
CA LEU A 710 -42.46 0.85 5.06
C LEU A 710 -41.14 1.46 4.60
N ASN A 711 -40.39 2.11 5.49
CA ASN A 711 -39.05 2.60 5.17
C ASN A 711 -38.11 1.44 4.80
N SER A 712 -38.24 0.27 5.45
CA SER A 712 -37.50 -0.94 5.10
C SER A 712 -37.88 -1.45 3.70
N MET A 713 -39.18 -1.52 3.39
CA MET A 713 -39.67 -1.89 2.05
C MET A 713 -39.28 -0.87 0.96
N GLU A 714 -39.16 0.42 1.30
CA GLU A 714 -38.65 1.46 0.39
C GLU A 714 -37.14 1.28 0.13
N LYS A 715 -36.36 0.93 1.16
CA LYS A 715 -34.92 0.61 1.03
C LYS A 715 -34.68 -0.59 0.10
N ASP A 716 -35.55 -1.59 0.17
CA ASP A 716 -35.52 -2.78 -0.68
C ASP A 716 -36.07 -2.55 -2.10
N GLU A 717 -36.42 -1.30 -2.46
CA GLU A 717 -37.00 -0.93 -3.75
C GLU A 717 -38.27 -1.71 -4.10
N LEU A 718 -39.09 -2.11 -3.11
CA LEU A 718 -40.38 -2.71 -3.40
C LEU A 718 -41.46 -1.64 -3.62
N ILE A 719 -41.47 -0.64 -2.74
CA ILE A 719 -42.40 0.50 -2.76
C ILE A 719 -41.65 1.83 -2.78
N SER A 720 -42.34 2.88 -3.17
CA SER A 720 -41.88 4.27 -3.09
C SER A 720 -42.84 5.07 -2.23
N ILE A 721 -42.30 5.84 -1.28
CA ILE A 721 -43.11 6.63 -0.35
C ILE A 721 -43.12 8.08 -0.80
N VAL A 722 -44.30 8.57 -1.19
CA VAL A 722 -44.50 9.98 -1.52
C VAL A 722 -44.75 10.74 -0.22
N ARG A 723 -43.84 11.65 0.10
CA ARG A 723 -43.89 12.49 1.30
C ARG A 723 -44.28 13.92 0.90
N GLU A 724 -45.20 14.52 1.62
CA GLU A 724 -45.59 15.92 1.48
C GLU A 724 -45.34 16.63 2.81
N THR A 725 -44.56 17.71 2.81
CA THR A 725 -44.13 18.42 4.04
C THR A 725 -43.47 17.53 5.10
N GLY A 726 -42.85 16.42 4.69
CA GLY A 726 -42.20 15.45 5.57
C GLY A 726 -43.10 14.32 6.08
N LEU A 727 -44.42 14.43 5.90
CA LEU A 727 -45.38 13.38 6.26
C LEU A 727 -45.63 12.43 5.09
N VAL A 728 -45.89 11.16 5.39
CA VAL A 728 -46.23 10.15 4.38
C VAL A 728 -47.65 10.40 3.88
N LYS A 729 -47.80 10.69 2.58
CA LYS A 729 -49.09 10.94 1.94
C LYS A 729 -49.64 9.67 1.29
N GLU A 730 -48.87 9.12 0.37
CA GLU A 730 -49.27 7.97 -0.43
C GLU A 730 -48.09 7.05 -0.74
N ILE A 731 -48.38 5.79 -1.00
CA ILE A 731 -47.41 4.75 -1.35
C ILE A 731 -47.67 4.30 -2.78
N LYS A 732 -46.60 4.19 -3.57
CA LYS A 732 -46.60 3.76 -4.96
C LYS A 732 -45.68 2.54 -5.15
N PRO A 733 -45.81 1.78 -6.24
CA PRO A 733 -44.79 0.80 -6.61
C PRO A 733 -43.44 1.50 -6.82
N ALA A 734 -42.34 0.87 -6.41
CA ALA A 734 -41.01 1.48 -6.55
C ALA A 734 -40.57 1.66 -8.00
N LYS A 735 -40.98 0.73 -8.87
CA LYS A 735 -40.72 0.77 -10.32
C LYS A 735 -42.05 0.81 -11.06
N PRO A 736 -42.18 1.55 -12.17
CA PRO A 736 -43.44 1.62 -12.88
C PRO A 736 -43.90 0.23 -13.39
N ILE A 737 -42.96 -0.58 -13.89
CA ILE A 737 -43.23 -1.97 -14.34
C ILE A 737 -43.82 -2.88 -13.27
N TYR A 738 -43.55 -2.61 -11.98
CA TYR A 738 -44.04 -3.46 -10.89
C TYR A 738 -45.55 -3.50 -10.82
N ARG A 739 -46.25 -2.45 -11.26
CA ARG A 739 -47.70 -2.46 -11.27
C ARG A 739 -48.27 -3.57 -12.14
N GLU A 740 -47.74 -3.73 -13.36
CA GLU A 740 -48.19 -4.79 -14.26
C GLU A 740 -47.70 -6.16 -13.81
N SER A 741 -46.48 -6.26 -13.26
CA SER A 741 -45.99 -7.50 -12.65
C SER A 741 -46.83 -7.93 -11.45
N PHE A 742 -47.30 -6.99 -10.62
CA PHE A 742 -48.18 -7.27 -9.49
C PHE A 742 -49.54 -7.80 -9.96
N LYS A 743 -50.11 -7.26 -11.04
CA LYS A 743 -51.32 -7.82 -11.65
C LYS A 743 -51.09 -9.24 -12.17
N SER A 744 -50.01 -9.47 -12.92
CA SER A 744 -49.64 -10.80 -13.41
C SER A 744 -49.46 -11.81 -12.27
N MET A 745 -48.86 -11.39 -11.14
CA MET A 745 -48.72 -12.23 -9.95
C MET A 745 -50.07 -12.55 -9.28
N VAL A 746 -50.99 -11.59 -9.22
CA VAL A 746 -52.33 -11.78 -8.63
C VAL A 746 -53.21 -12.67 -9.51
N GLU A 747 -53.08 -12.57 -10.83
CA GLU A 747 -53.80 -13.41 -11.80
C GLU A 747 -53.27 -14.85 -11.82
N ASN A 748 -51.99 -15.07 -11.50
CA ASN A 748 -51.40 -16.40 -11.45
C ASN A 748 -51.91 -17.20 -10.23
N LYS A 749 -52.81 -18.17 -10.48
CA LYS A 749 -53.45 -19.00 -9.44
C LYS A 749 -52.46 -19.64 -8.46
N ARG A 750 -51.27 -20.09 -8.91
CA ARG A 750 -50.29 -20.78 -8.04
C ARG A 750 -49.57 -19.81 -7.10
N VAL A 751 -49.14 -18.67 -7.62
CA VAL A 751 -48.46 -17.64 -6.82
C VAL A 751 -49.46 -17.05 -5.83
N PHE A 752 -50.67 -16.75 -6.31
CA PHE A 752 -51.76 -16.25 -5.50
C PHE A 752 -52.13 -17.21 -4.36
N SER A 753 -52.36 -18.49 -4.63
CA SER A 753 -52.76 -19.44 -3.58
C SER A 753 -51.71 -19.59 -2.49
N ASN A 754 -50.42 -19.62 -2.85
CA ASN A 754 -49.33 -19.75 -1.88
C ASN A 754 -49.21 -18.49 -1.00
N LEU A 755 -49.06 -17.31 -1.61
CA LEU A 755 -48.86 -16.06 -0.88
C LEU A 755 -50.11 -15.62 -0.11
N GLU A 756 -51.30 -15.89 -0.64
CA GLU A 756 -52.56 -15.60 0.06
C GLU A 756 -52.75 -16.51 1.27
N THR A 757 -52.39 -17.79 1.17
CA THR A 757 -52.42 -18.70 2.32
C THR A 757 -51.47 -18.20 3.42
N ASP A 758 -50.23 -17.86 3.08
CA ASP A 758 -49.25 -17.30 4.02
C ASP A 758 -49.74 -15.99 4.68
N TYR A 759 -50.43 -15.14 3.91
CA TYR A 759 -51.05 -13.92 4.40
C TYR A 759 -52.19 -14.19 5.39
N LEU A 760 -53.13 -15.07 5.04
CA LEU A 760 -54.25 -15.44 5.89
C LEU A 760 -53.79 -16.14 7.18
N THR A 761 -52.81 -17.04 7.10
CA THR A 761 -52.19 -17.67 8.28
C THR A 761 -51.55 -16.63 9.19
N SER A 762 -50.87 -15.62 8.63
CA SER A 762 -50.29 -14.53 9.44
C SER A 762 -51.34 -13.65 10.11
N LEU A 763 -52.47 -13.41 9.46
CA LEU A 763 -53.62 -12.73 10.08
C LEU A 763 -54.23 -13.56 11.21
N ILE A 764 -54.43 -14.86 11.01
CA ILE A 764 -54.91 -15.78 12.04
C ILE A 764 -53.98 -15.72 13.25
N ASN A 765 -52.66 -15.83 13.06
CA ASN A 765 -51.68 -15.75 14.14
C ASN A 765 -51.76 -14.42 14.91
N ALA A 766 -51.98 -13.29 14.20
CA ALA A 766 -52.11 -11.98 14.82
C ALA A 766 -53.40 -11.85 15.65
N GLU A 767 -54.53 -12.39 15.17
CA GLU A 767 -55.80 -12.40 15.92
C GLU A 767 -55.74 -13.38 17.10
N THR A 768 -55.19 -14.59 16.94
CA THR A 768 -54.98 -15.56 18.02
C THR A 768 -54.11 -14.97 19.13
N SER A 769 -53.07 -14.20 18.77
CA SER A 769 -52.23 -13.48 19.73
C SER A 769 -52.99 -12.38 20.50
N LYS A 770 -54.02 -11.77 19.90
CA LYS A 770 -54.91 -10.82 20.61
C LYS A 770 -55.86 -11.55 21.54
N ILE A 771 -56.45 -12.67 21.10
CA ILE A 771 -57.31 -13.51 21.92
C ILE A 771 -56.56 -13.97 23.17
N ALA A 772 -55.33 -14.49 23.03
CA ALA A 772 -54.50 -14.89 24.16
C ALA A 772 -54.26 -13.75 25.18
N LYS A 773 -54.14 -12.50 24.72
CA LYS A 773 -54.02 -11.33 25.61
C LYS A 773 -55.33 -11.01 26.33
N PHE A 774 -56.47 -11.13 25.65
CA PHE A 774 -57.78 -10.92 26.25
C PHE A 774 -58.11 -12.03 27.25
N GLU A 775 -57.77 -13.29 26.96
CA GLU A 775 -57.90 -14.43 27.86
C GLU A 775 -57.02 -14.27 29.12
N ALA A 776 -55.76 -13.85 28.96
CA ALA A 776 -54.88 -13.55 30.09
C ALA A 776 -55.39 -12.39 30.95
N GLU A 777 -56.10 -11.42 30.36
CA GLU A 777 -56.78 -10.37 31.12
C GLU A 777 -58.00 -10.91 31.87
N LEU A 778 -58.82 -11.76 31.22
CA LEU A 778 -59.97 -12.43 31.82
C LEU A 778 -59.56 -13.34 33.00
N GLU A 779 -58.43 -14.00 32.91
CA GLU A 779 -57.90 -14.85 33.98
C GLU A 779 -57.67 -14.08 35.29
N LYS A 780 -57.30 -12.79 35.21
CA LYS A 780 -57.12 -11.93 36.39
C LYS A 780 -58.43 -11.59 37.09
N PHE A 781 -59.56 -11.75 36.41
CA PHE A 781 -60.89 -11.49 36.97
C PHE A 781 -61.55 -12.75 37.58
N LYS A 782 -60.86 -13.90 37.62
CA LYS A 782 -61.38 -15.15 38.22
C LYS A 782 -61.77 -15.01 39.70
N ASP A 783 -61.05 -14.19 40.46
CA ASP A 783 -61.21 -14.07 41.93
C ASP A 783 -62.01 -12.82 42.37
N VAL A 784 -62.57 -12.04 41.44
CA VAL A 784 -63.20 -10.74 41.73
C VAL A 784 -64.71 -10.77 41.43
N GLU A 785 -65.52 -10.06 42.22
CA GLU A 785 -66.98 -10.06 42.07
C GLU A 785 -67.43 -9.64 40.65
N PRO A 786 -68.15 -10.51 39.91
CA PRO A 786 -68.52 -10.28 38.50
C PRO A 786 -69.41 -9.06 38.26
N LYS A 787 -70.17 -8.63 39.28
CA LYS A 787 -71.13 -7.52 39.18
C LYS A 787 -70.45 -6.16 38.98
N LEU A 788 -69.26 -5.96 39.54
CA LEU A 788 -68.52 -4.69 39.45
C LEU A 788 -67.88 -4.49 38.07
N PHE A 789 -67.54 -5.58 37.36
CA PHE A 789 -66.80 -5.55 36.10
C PHE A 789 -67.62 -5.97 34.87
N LYS A 790 -68.95 -6.08 35.00
CA LYS A 790 -69.86 -6.55 33.93
C LYS A 790 -69.61 -5.87 32.58
N LYS A 791 -69.42 -4.55 32.55
CA LYS A 791 -69.13 -3.79 31.32
C LYS A 791 -67.79 -4.17 30.69
N ARG A 792 -66.75 -4.43 31.49
CA ARG A 792 -65.42 -4.81 31.01
C ARG A 792 -65.40 -6.26 30.51
N LEU A 793 -66.07 -7.17 31.21
CA LEU A 793 -66.23 -8.56 30.78
C LEU A 793 -67.00 -8.66 29.45
N GLN A 794 -68.08 -7.88 29.29
CA GLN A 794 -68.81 -7.80 28.03
C GLN A 794 -67.92 -7.26 26.90
N TYR A 795 -67.19 -6.16 27.14
CA TYR A 795 -66.23 -5.63 26.17
C TYR A 795 -65.17 -6.65 25.72
N LEU A 796 -64.61 -7.43 26.65
CA LEU A 796 -63.62 -8.47 26.31
C LEU A 796 -64.26 -9.64 25.55
N GLY A 797 -65.47 -10.06 25.94
CA GLY A 797 -66.25 -11.07 25.23
C GLY A 797 -66.54 -10.67 23.78
N ASP A 798 -67.04 -9.45 23.57
CA ASP A 798 -67.34 -8.92 22.23
C ASP A 798 -66.07 -8.85 21.35
N LYS A 799 -64.91 -8.55 21.94
CA LYS A 799 -63.62 -8.53 21.23
C LYS A 799 -63.11 -9.92 20.85
N ILE A 800 -63.27 -10.91 21.74
CA ILE A 800 -62.91 -12.31 21.46
C ILE A 800 -63.83 -12.86 20.36
N GLU A 801 -65.13 -12.60 20.44
CA GLU A 801 -66.09 -13.02 19.40
C GLU A 801 -65.71 -12.40 18.04
N ALA A 802 -65.48 -11.09 17.98
CA ALA A 802 -65.07 -10.42 16.75
C ALA A 802 -63.78 -10.99 16.14
N SER A 803 -62.73 -11.23 16.95
CA SER A 803 -61.49 -11.85 16.48
C SER A 803 -61.72 -13.29 16.01
N THR A 804 -62.60 -14.05 16.68
CA THR A 804 -62.93 -15.44 16.28
C THR A 804 -63.68 -15.48 14.95
N THR A 805 -64.61 -14.56 14.70
CA THR A 805 -65.30 -14.45 13.40
C THR A 805 -64.31 -14.15 12.27
N ILE A 806 -63.31 -13.29 12.51
CA ILE A 806 -62.25 -13.00 11.53
C ILE A 806 -61.44 -14.26 11.22
N ILE A 807 -61.05 -15.02 12.25
CA ILE A 807 -60.32 -16.30 12.08
C ILE A 807 -61.14 -17.28 11.25
N GLN A 808 -62.42 -17.48 11.56
CA GLN A 808 -63.32 -18.37 10.81
C GLN A 808 -63.44 -17.97 9.33
N ASN A 809 -63.52 -16.67 9.03
CA ASN A 809 -63.53 -16.18 7.66
C ASN A 809 -62.20 -16.46 6.94
N CYS A 810 -61.06 -16.22 7.61
CA CYS A 810 -59.74 -16.54 7.06
C CYS A 810 -59.57 -18.03 6.78
N GLU A 811 -59.97 -18.91 7.71
CA GLU A 811 -59.94 -20.37 7.51
C GLU A 811 -60.87 -20.82 6.37
N GLY A 812 -62.04 -20.19 6.24
CA GLY A 812 -62.96 -20.41 5.13
C GLY A 812 -62.33 -20.07 3.78
N GLN A 813 -61.61 -18.95 3.70
CA GLN A 813 -60.87 -18.54 2.50
C GLN A 813 -59.71 -19.48 2.19
N ILE A 814 -58.93 -19.92 3.19
CA ILE A 814 -57.86 -20.91 2.99
C ILE A 814 -58.44 -22.21 2.41
N LYS A 815 -59.57 -22.71 2.93
CA LYS A 815 -60.26 -23.91 2.41
C LYS A 815 -60.75 -23.73 0.97
N ALA A 816 -61.09 -22.51 0.56
CA ALA A 816 -61.46 -22.21 -0.81
C ALA A 816 -60.25 -22.18 -1.75
N LEU A 817 -59.09 -21.70 -1.27
CA LEU A 817 -57.83 -21.64 -2.02
C LEU A 817 -57.15 -23.00 -2.18
N SER A 818 -57.40 -23.94 -1.27
CA SER A 818 -56.92 -25.33 -1.36
C SER A 818 -57.70 -26.20 -2.36
N LYS A 819 -58.77 -25.68 -2.98
CA LYS A 819 -59.56 -26.32 -4.04
C LYS A 819 -59.12 -25.85 -5.43
#